data_AF-A0AAN6INV3-F1
#
_entry.id   AF-A0AAN6INV3-F1
#
_cell.length_a   1.000
_cell.length_b   1.000
_cell.length_c   1.000
_cell.angle_alpha   90.00
_cell.angle_beta   90.00
_cell.angle_gamma   90.00
#
_symmetry.space_group_name_H-M   'P 1'
#
loop_
_entity.id
_entity.type
_entity.pdbx_description
1 polymer ?
#
loop_
_entity_poly.entity_id
_entity_poly.type
_entity_poly.pdbx_seq_one_letter_code
_entity_poly.pdbx_strand_id
1 'polypeptide(L)'
;MSDFAYKEQSVLSHSLRQMMYPLSSTYAWESGGLPQYIETLTTSDVADYHKEFYNYNNVTLLLVGSYDERPKSIFDVLDGLSTEIAASPPISKRPMPPLRVKREKRRNDVAFASEKVHIGTMAFAWEGPVIEDIETHVALDMLIDFLSTDPASPLRRRFTNRPVPIAGDIDFCVSDCFPTMIKMSFTEVPLVSYMSHAAAAAAATAWHRDSAISASYPSPADAFGPIDLAKLHDDVSKLFASNYYRKQVVSTLTYIVDHWLQENWLQFHTYLGKRIESLAAEFPQTAMLDRGMHSLIRMLSRDAVAYRLSPGSIDMERPNFASHGRLFSMREELLQRECVFWKSLVQKWFLDGQMVHVAMIPDPKLGIQIEAERNLNQRNRIENMTPEALEKSRQRAIDALELTKARIPSEVLAALPPVPDISKVQTSAYHGYNFQLDSALAMQSPFGIGRVLIIPGETSAQFQISIPLSGLAEDLRPYLPLFTKLLKASSGLMIPCSVADVIKQTTCLPIAKPAGMPFAYLSSDQVDSALSKVLVKYDVCIGKYTDSKYGGGWPNEVLTLYGSTKSGDILHGFTLIVLKLLFGDFGEDAIHKTAAAEEKNLSRAKGTGASVLIDTFPWLRIPGPLDARTIASSNVSTDKYSKYSPCEPLGRAVNMYYQSAFLSSVTKSLSQALSGDGLAAAEVSNVCTAILQMRTYFANCTDNSGLAHISLPQISGSDAAQKTVDAVVDAWSSCSRAWCNSMQIITVPDSPCQGTVQYRVKNGTTTPPRKRRRTGADYSPVM
;
A
#
# COMPACT_ATOMS: atom_id res chain seq x y z
N MET A 1 -22.14 11.56 5.75
CA MET A 1 -21.77 11.55 7.19
C MET A 1 -21.48 10.10 7.57
N SER A 2 -20.46 9.88 8.39
CA SER A 2 -19.49 8.77 8.29
C SER A 2 -20.05 7.34 8.17
N ASP A 3 -19.97 6.79 6.94
CA ASP A 3 -20.00 5.34 6.66
C ASP A 3 -18.92 4.56 7.45
N PHE A 4 -17.94 5.26 8.05
CA PHE A 4 -16.81 4.67 8.75
C PHE A 4 -17.18 3.73 9.89
N ALA A 5 -18.23 4.03 10.68
CA ALA A 5 -18.63 3.21 11.83
C ALA A 5 -19.14 1.81 11.42
N TYR A 6 -19.62 1.67 10.17
CA TYR A 6 -20.21 0.44 9.66
C TYR A 6 -19.30 -0.30 8.68
N LYS A 7 -18.10 0.22 8.40
CA LYS A 7 -17.09 -0.49 7.61
C LYS A 7 -16.62 -1.73 8.37
N GLU A 8 -16.42 -2.82 7.63
CA GLU A 8 -15.99 -4.12 8.16
C GLU A 8 -14.84 -4.00 9.17
N GLN A 9 -13.77 -3.27 8.82
CA GLN A 9 -12.59 -3.13 9.67
C GLN A 9 -12.88 -2.39 10.99
N SER A 10 -13.75 -1.38 10.96
CA SER A 10 -14.16 -0.61 12.15
C SER A 10 -15.02 -1.48 13.07
N VAL A 11 -16.02 -2.18 12.50
CA VAL A 11 -16.89 -3.09 13.26
C VAL A 11 -16.07 -4.23 13.86
N LEU A 12 -15.14 -4.80 13.10
CA LEU A 12 -14.22 -5.84 13.57
C LEU A 12 -13.35 -5.34 14.73
N SER A 13 -12.69 -4.20 14.55
CA SER A 13 -11.82 -3.60 15.57
C SER A 13 -12.59 -3.34 16.86
N HIS A 14 -13.77 -2.74 16.75
CA HIS A 14 -14.66 -2.49 17.89
C HIS A 14 -15.07 -3.79 18.59
N SER A 15 -15.48 -4.81 17.83
CA SER A 15 -15.90 -6.12 18.36
C SER A 15 -14.77 -6.83 19.11
N LEU A 16 -13.57 -6.86 18.55
CA LEU A 16 -12.40 -7.43 19.24
C LEU A 16 -12.09 -6.69 20.54
N ARG A 17 -12.11 -5.35 20.52
CA ARG A 17 -11.88 -4.55 21.72
C ARG A 17 -12.92 -4.82 22.81
N GLN A 18 -14.21 -4.94 22.46
CA GLN A 18 -15.26 -5.29 23.45
C GLN A 18 -15.09 -6.71 24.02
N MET A 19 -14.48 -7.63 23.27
CA MET A 19 -14.16 -8.96 23.77
C MET A 19 -12.92 -8.96 24.67
N MET A 20 -11.92 -8.12 24.38
CA MET A 20 -10.64 -8.05 25.10
C MET A 20 -10.70 -7.18 26.35
N TYR A 21 -11.26 -5.97 26.26
CA TYR A 21 -11.29 -4.99 27.34
C TYR A 21 -12.60 -5.04 28.14
N PRO A 22 -12.56 -4.77 29.45
CA PRO A 22 -13.78 -4.58 30.24
C PRO A 22 -14.47 -3.26 29.86
N LEU A 23 -15.79 -3.16 30.09
CA LEU A 23 -16.56 -1.93 29.80
C LEU A 23 -16.10 -0.71 30.60
N SER A 24 -15.38 -0.93 31.71
CA SER A 24 -14.73 0.11 32.50
C SER A 24 -13.46 0.68 31.85
N SER A 25 -12.94 0.05 30.80
CA SER A 25 -11.84 0.58 29.99
C SER A 25 -12.40 1.41 28.83
N THR A 26 -11.77 2.55 28.55
CA THR A 26 -12.13 3.39 27.40
C THR A 26 -11.90 2.67 26.06
N TYR A 27 -10.99 1.69 26.02
CA TYR A 27 -10.74 0.89 24.82
C TYR A 27 -11.91 -0.01 24.42
N ALA A 28 -12.88 -0.29 25.29
CA ALA A 28 -14.10 -1.01 24.91
C ALA A 28 -15.08 -0.18 24.06
N TRP A 29 -14.84 1.13 23.92
CA TRP A 29 -15.75 2.09 23.29
C TRP A 29 -15.16 2.70 22.03
N GLU A 30 -16.02 3.17 21.11
CA GLU A 30 -15.59 3.83 19.87
C GLU A 30 -15.37 5.32 20.10
N SER A 31 -14.11 5.75 20.19
CA SER A 31 -13.77 7.16 20.43
C SER A 31 -14.11 8.06 19.26
N GLY A 32 -14.23 7.52 18.04
CA GLY A 32 -14.77 8.24 16.89
C GLY A 32 -16.27 8.54 17.00
N GLY A 33 -16.96 7.92 17.96
CA GLY A 33 -18.39 8.05 18.19
C GLY A 33 -19.23 7.14 17.28
N LEU A 34 -20.14 6.38 17.89
CA LEU A 34 -21.18 5.68 17.12
C LEU A 34 -22.33 6.65 16.82
N PRO A 35 -22.95 6.59 15.62
CA PRO A 35 -24.02 7.51 15.24
C PRO A 35 -25.13 7.66 16.29
N GLN A 36 -25.58 6.55 16.90
CA GLN A 36 -26.63 6.61 17.92
C GLN A 36 -26.26 7.42 19.17
N TYR A 37 -24.96 7.48 19.53
CA TYR A 37 -24.48 8.22 20.70
C TYR A 37 -24.12 9.68 20.36
N ILE A 38 -23.63 9.93 19.13
CA ILE A 38 -23.37 11.29 18.64
C ILE A 38 -24.67 12.10 18.64
N GLU A 39 -25.77 11.49 18.24
CA GLU A 39 -27.07 12.16 18.18
C GLU A 39 -27.65 12.56 19.55
N THR A 40 -27.19 11.92 20.63
CA THR A 40 -27.62 12.24 22.00
C THR A 40 -26.64 13.14 22.75
N LEU A 41 -25.47 13.43 22.17
CA LEU A 41 -24.43 14.24 22.80
C LEU A 41 -24.86 15.71 22.92
N THR A 42 -24.71 16.30 24.09
CA THR A 42 -25.06 17.70 24.34
C THR A 42 -23.83 18.62 24.35
N THR A 43 -24.05 19.92 24.15
CA THR A 43 -22.97 20.91 24.30
C THR A 43 -22.39 20.96 25.72
N SER A 44 -23.21 20.66 26.74
CA SER A 44 -22.72 20.55 28.12
C SER A 44 -21.75 19.39 28.26
N ASP A 45 -22.10 18.21 27.73
CA ASP A 45 -21.23 17.03 27.81
C ASP A 45 -19.85 17.31 27.16
N VAL A 46 -19.83 18.02 26.02
CA VAL A 46 -18.59 18.42 25.35
C VAL A 46 -17.79 19.42 26.18
N ALA A 47 -18.45 20.42 26.76
CA ALA A 47 -17.78 21.42 27.60
C ALA A 47 -17.23 20.80 28.90
N ASP A 48 -17.97 19.89 29.52
CA ASP A 48 -17.58 19.16 30.72
C ASP A 48 -16.39 18.24 30.43
N TYR A 49 -16.42 17.50 29.31
CA TYR A 49 -15.29 16.70 28.85
C TYR A 49 -14.04 17.56 28.61
N HIS A 50 -14.18 18.71 27.92
CA HIS A 50 -13.06 19.63 27.69
C HIS A 50 -12.50 20.14 29.01
N LYS A 51 -13.36 20.56 29.95
CA LYS A 51 -12.95 21.05 31.27
C LYS A 51 -12.22 19.99 32.09
N GLU A 52 -12.65 18.73 32.00
CA GLU A 52 -12.01 17.61 32.71
C GLU A 52 -10.65 17.26 32.10
N PHE A 53 -10.57 17.09 30.77
CA PHE A 53 -9.40 16.49 30.12
C PHE A 53 -8.41 17.48 29.53
N TYR A 54 -8.81 18.72 29.17
CA TYR A 54 -7.93 19.76 28.62
C TYR A 54 -7.39 20.69 29.72
N ASN A 55 -7.01 20.10 30.85
CA ASN A 55 -6.33 20.75 31.97
C ASN A 55 -4.81 20.80 31.70
N TYR A 56 -4.12 21.90 32.02
CA TYR A 56 -2.67 22.04 31.85
C TYR A 56 -1.86 20.88 32.50
N ASN A 57 -2.28 20.37 33.66
CA ASN A 57 -1.65 19.22 34.33
C ASN A 57 -1.95 17.85 33.68
N ASN A 58 -2.79 17.82 32.64
CA ASN A 58 -3.11 16.65 31.82
C ASN A 58 -2.53 16.72 30.38
N VAL A 59 -1.91 17.83 30.00
CA VAL A 59 -1.34 18.01 28.66
C VAL A 59 0.13 17.55 28.64
N THR A 60 0.54 16.89 27.57
CA THR A 60 1.96 16.60 27.30
C THR A 60 2.38 17.31 26.02
N LEU A 61 3.38 18.20 26.13
CA LEU A 61 3.97 18.89 24.99
C LEU A 61 5.21 18.13 24.50
N LEU A 62 5.18 17.67 23.25
CA LEU A 62 6.31 17.01 22.59
C LEU A 62 6.94 17.98 21.57
N LEU A 63 8.19 18.38 21.80
CA LEU A 63 8.95 19.21 20.88
C LEU A 63 9.88 18.33 20.04
N VAL A 64 9.58 18.20 18.76
CA VAL A 64 10.32 17.36 17.81
C VAL A 64 10.85 18.22 16.68
N GLY A 65 12.16 18.21 16.49
CA GLY A 65 12.84 18.96 15.44
C GLY A 65 14.35 18.92 15.59
N SER A 66 15.06 19.44 14.59
CA SER A 66 16.51 19.65 14.66
C SER A 66 16.76 21.01 15.30
N TYR A 67 16.95 21.03 16.62
CA TYR A 67 17.24 22.24 17.38
C TYR A 67 18.71 22.23 17.81
N ASP A 68 19.50 23.22 17.38
CA ASP A 68 20.89 23.39 17.85
C ASP A 68 20.93 23.86 19.31
N GLU A 69 19.94 24.67 19.70
CA GLU A 69 19.75 25.18 21.05
C GLU A 69 18.29 25.02 21.48
N ARG A 70 18.06 24.98 22.81
CA ARG A 70 16.71 24.99 23.37
C ARG A 70 15.90 26.17 22.80
N PRO A 71 14.71 25.95 22.21
CA PRO A 71 13.95 27.02 21.56
C PRO A 71 13.36 27.99 22.60
N LYS A 72 14.13 29.05 22.91
CA LYS A 72 13.84 30.00 24.00
C LYS A 72 12.42 30.57 23.94
N SER A 73 11.97 31.03 22.77
CA SER A 73 10.65 31.64 22.59
C SER A 73 9.48 30.73 23.01
N ILE A 74 9.59 29.41 22.82
CA ILE A 74 8.56 28.46 23.26
C ILE A 74 8.55 28.40 24.79
N PHE A 75 9.73 28.31 25.40
CA PHE A 75 9.85 28.22 26.85
C PHE A 75 9.51 29.53 27.56
N ASP A 76 9.82 30.68 26.98
CA ASP A 76 9.42 31.99 27.51
C ASP A 76 7.89 32.09 27.62
N VAL A 77 7.15 31.55 26.63
CA VAL A 77 5.68 31.47 26.67
C VAL A 77 5.23 30.50 27.76
N LEU A 78 5.85 29.33 27.89
CA LEU A 78 5.51 28.36 28.94
C LEU A 78 5.78 28.92 30.34
N ASP A 79 6.87 29.66 30.52
CA ASP A 79 7.22 30.32 31.77
C ASP A 79 6.19 31.42 32.11
N GLY A 80 5.69 32.13 31.10
CA GLY A 80 4.56 33.05 31.24
C GLY A 80 3.25 32.40 31.70
N LEU A 81 3.05 31.12 31.40
CA LEU A 81 1.88 30.33 31.84
C LEU A 81 2.07 29.66 33.21
N SER A 82 3.24 29.81 33.83
CA SER A 82 3.59 29.10 35.08
C SER A 82 2.55 29.24 36.20
N THR A 83 1.95 30.43 36.36
CA THR A 83 0.92 30.69 37.38
C THR A 83 -0.39 29.94 37.06
N GLU A 84 -0.80 29.90 35.79
CA GLU A 84 -2.02 29.17 35.37
C GLU A 84 -1.83 27.65 35.49
N ILE A 85 -0.64 27.16 35.14
CA ILE A 85 -0.27 25.75 35.28
C ILE A 85 -0.29 25.36 36.77
N ALA A 86 0.32 26.17 37.65
CA ALA A 86 0.34 25.92 39.08
C ALA A 86 -1.06 25.97 39.72
N ALA A 87 -1.94 26.85 39.24
CA ALA A 87 -3.32 26.96 39.71
C ALA A 87 -4.24 25.83 39.20
N SER A 88 -3.80 25.06 38.21
CA SER A 88 -4.64 24.01 37.60
C SER A 88 -4.83 22.81 38.54
N PRO A 89 -6.01 22.16 38.53
CA PRO A 89 -6.25 20.99 39.35
C PRO A 89 -5.22 19.87 39.08
N PRO A 90 -4.74 19.15 40.10
CA PRO A 90 -3.85 18.01 39.89
C PRO A 90 -4.61 16.86 39.22
N ILE A 91 -3.93 16.12 38.34
CA ILE A 91 -4.48 14.93 37.69
C ILE A 91 -3.94 13.69 38.37
N SER A 92 -4.84 12.87 38.91
CA SER A 92 -4.48 11.53 39.39
C SER A 92 -4.23 10.61 38.19
N LYS A 93 -3.06 9.96 38.15
CA LYS A 93 -2.85 8.87 37.20
C LYS A 93 -3.83 7.73 37.55
N ARG A 94 -4.48 7.15 36.55
CA ARG A 94 -5.39 6.02 36.72
C ARG A 94 -5.00 4.94 35.72
N PRO A 95 -4.48 3.79 36.18
CA PRO A 95 -4.01 2.77 35.28
C PRO A 95 -5.22 2.16 34.58
N MET A 96 -5.04 1.76 33.32
CA MET A 96 -6.09 1.06 32.59
C MET A 96 -6.40 -0.27 33.28
N PRO A 97 -7.68 -0.65 33.39
CA PRO A 97 -8.06 -1.95 33.91
C PRO A 97 -7.39 -3.08 33.12
N PRO A 98 -7.02 -4.20 33.77
CA PRO A 98 -6.47 -5.35 33.07
C PRO A 98 -7.47 -5.92 32.06
N LEU A 99 -6.97 -6.71 31.11
CA LEU A 99 -7.80 -7.37 30.12
C LEU A 99 -8.83 -8.31 30.77
N ARG A 100 -9.98 -8.47 30.11
CA ARG A 100 -11.12 -9.24 30.60
C ARG A 100 -10.92 -10.76 30.44
N VAL A 101 -9.97 -11.19 29.61
CA VAL A 101 -9.91 -12.56 29.10
C VAL A 101 -9.19 -13.48 30.10
N LYS A 102 -9.94 -14.02 31.05
CA LYS A 102 -9.46 -15.06 31.99
C LYS A 102 -9.58 -16.50 31.46
N ARG A 103 -10.39 -16.67 30.41
CA ARG A 103 -10.62 -17.93 29.71
C ARG A 103 -11.04 -17.64 28.27
N GLU A 104 -10.75 -18.56 27.37
CA GLU A 104 -11.26 -18.51 26.00
C GLU A 104 -12.78 -18.36 25.96
N LYS A 105 -13.24 -17.41 25.14
CA LYS A 105 -14.67 -17.13 24.95
C LYS A 105 -15.20 -17.88 23.72
N ARG A 106 -16.52 -18.08 23.69
CA ARG A 106 -17.19 -18.54 22.46
C ARG A 106 -16.97 -17.52 21.35
N ARG A 107 -16.92 -18.02 20.11
CA ARG A 107 -16.89 -17.18 18.90
C ARG A 107 -17.99 -16.12 18.94
N ASN A 108 -17.65 -14.90 18.54
CA ASN A 108 -18.64 -13.87 18.28
C ASN A 108 -18.86 -13.72 16.77
N ASP A 109 -20.08 -13.96 16.30
CA ASP A 109 -20.45 -13.80 14.89
C ASP A 109 -21.07 -12.42 14.72
N VAL A 110 -20.43 -11.56 13.93
CA VAL A 110 -20.79 -10.14 13.79
C VAL A 110 -21.10 -9.82 12.34
N ALA A 111 -22.30 -9.32 12.09
CA ALA A 111 -22.70 -8.89 10.76
C ALA A 111 -22.10 -7.51 10.41
N PHE A 112 -21.77 -7.29 9.13
CA PHE A 112 -21.36 -5.99 8.62
C PHE A 112 -22.00 -5.71 7.25
N ALA A 113 -22.22 -4.44 6.93
CA ALA A 113 -22.85 -4.05 5.68
C ALA A 113 -21.89 -4.27 4.50
N SER A 114 -22.29 -5.10 3.53
CA SER A 114 -21.47 -5.40 2.36
C SER A 114 -22.29 -5.90 1.17
N GLU A 115 -21.94 -5.42 -0.03
CA GLU A 115 -22.46 -5.98 -1.29
C GLU A 115 -21.83 -7.34 -1.63
N LYS A 116 -20.62 -7.61 -1.10
CA LYS A 116 -19.92 -8.89 -1.29
C LYS A 116 -20.40 -9.88 -0.25
N VAL A 117 -21.32 -10.76 -0.64
CA VAL A 117 -21.98 -11.71 0.28
C VAL A 117 -21.27 -13.06 0.42
N HIS A 118 -20.19 -13.31 -0.34
CA HIS A 118 -19.52 -14.61 -0.40
C HIS A 118 -18.19 -14.68 0.36
N ILE A 119 -17.73 -13.55 0.91
CA ILE A 119 -16.47 -13.45 1.64
C ILE A 119 -16.69 -12.69 2.94
N GLY A 120 -15.94 -13.06 3.96
CA GLY A 120 -15.95 -12.39 5.26
C GLY A 120 -14.56 -12.40 5.88
N THR A 121 -14.50 -12.23 7.19
CA THR A 121 -13.22 -12.14 7.91
C THR A 121 -13.25 -13.02 9.16
N MET A 122 -12.16 -13.76 9.38
CA MET A 122 -11.91 -14.48 10.63
C MET A 122 -10.84 -13.75 11.40
N ALA A 123 -11.09 -13.39 12.65
CA ALA A 123 -10.15 -12.64 13.45
C ALA A 123 -9.98 -13.22 14.85
N PHE A 124 -8.79 -13.04 15.38
CA PHE A 124 -8.31 -13.59 16.62
C PHE A 124 -7.57 -12.49 17.38
N ALA A 125 -7.71 -12.49 18.70
CA ALA A 125 -6.90 -11.63 19.56
C ALA A 125 -6.46 -12.36 20.83
N TRP A 126 -5.27 -11.98 21.29
CA TRP A 126 -4.62 -12.44 22.51
C TRP A 126 -4.17 -11.24 23.34
N GLU A 127 -3.93 -11.47 24.62
CA GLU A 127 -3.18 -10.53 25.44
C GLU A 127 -1.77 -10.34 24.86
N GLY A 128 -1.30 -9.09 24.84
CA GLY A 128 0.06 -8.76 24.43
C GLY A 128 0.98 -8.42 25.60
N PRO A 129 2.28 -8.23 25.35
CA PRO A 129 3.22 -7.80 26.38
C PRO A 129 2.85 -6.45 26.98
N VAL A 130 3.31 -6.21 28.21
CA VAL A 130 3.21 -4.88 28.81
C VAL A 130 4.00 -3.89 27.96
N ILE A 131 3.51 -2.65 27.87
CA ILE A 131 4.03 -1.66 26.92
C ILE A 131 5.50 -1.32 27.17
N GLU A 132 5.97 -1.47 28.42
CA GLU A 132 7.35 -1.23 28.83
C GLU A 132 8.31 -2.37 28.44
N ASP A 133 7.80 -3.56 28.11
CA ASP A 133 8.59 -4.69 27.62
C ASP A 133 8.89 -4.53 26.13
N ILE A 134 9.74 -3.54 25.83
CA ILE A 134 10.09 -3.15 24.46
C ILE A 134 10.76 -4.29 23.72
N GLU A 135 11.62 -5.06 24.39
CA GLU A 135 12.32 -6.20 23.78
C GLU A 135 11.33 -7.25 23.28
N THR A 136 10.36 -7.66 24.09
CA THR A 136 9.32 -8.62 23.66
C THR A 136 8.43 -8.03 22.57
N HIS A 137 8.09 -6.74 22.63
CA HIS A 137 7.36 -6.06 21.56
C HIS A 137 8.09 -6.13 20.22
N VAL A 138 9.37 -5.75 20.18
CA VAL A 138 10.17 -5.75 18.96
C VAL A 138 10.38 -7.17 18.45
N ALA A 139 10.59 -8.13 19.34
CA ALA A 139 10.69 -9.54 18.96
C ALA A 139 9.38 -10.06 18.36
N LEU A 140 8.22 -9.75 18.96
CA LEU A 140 6.93 -10.12 18.38
C LEU A 140 6.70 -9.43 17.04
N ASP A 141 7.04 -8.15 16.88
CA ASP A 141 6.91 -7.44 15.61
C ASP A 141 7.78 -8.08 14.51
N MET A 142 9.02 -8.48 14.82
CA MET A 142 9.91 -9.20 13.90
C MET A 142 9.34 -10.55 13.47
N LEU A 143 8.84 -11.33 14.44
CA LEU A 143 8.22 -12.63 14.19
C LEU A 143 6.94 -12.49 13.36
N ILE A 144 6.08 -11.54 13.73
CA ILE A 144 4.81 -11.27 13.07
C ILE A 144 5.05 -10.80 11.64
N ASP A 145 5.99 -9.88 11.39
CA ASP A 145 6.33 -9.42 10.03
C ASP A 145 6.71 -10.60 9.14
N PHE A 146 7.57 -11.50 9.61
CA PHE A 146 7.90 -12.71 8.85
C PHE A 146 6.66 -13.57 8.57
N LEU A 147 5.87 -13.90 9.60
CA LEU A 147 4.71 -14.78 9.48
C LEU A 147 3.59 -14.17 8.62
N SER A 148 3.45 -12.84 8.60
CA SER A 148 2.44 -12.15 7.82
C SER A 148 2.90 -11.72 6.44
N THR A 149 4.20 -11.57 6.18
CA THR A 149 4.68 -10.92 4.95
C THR A 149 5.40 -11.91 4.03
N ASP A 150 6.23 -12.80 4.56
CA ASP A 150 7.05 -13.69 3.73
C ASP A 150 6.18 -14.76 3.04
N PRO A 151 6.19 -14.87 1.70
CA PRO A 151 5.35 -15.82 0.97
C PRO A 151 5.61 -17.30 1.31
N ALA A 152 6.81 -17.61 1.79
CA ALA A 152 7.21 -18.95 2.19
C ALA A 152 6.98 -19.21 3.69
N SER A 153 6.54 -18.21 4.45
CA SER A 153 6.15 -18.38 5.84
C SER A 153 5.01 -19.40 6.01
N PRO A 154 4.97 -20.12 7.14
CA PRO A 154 4.01 -21.19 7.37
C PRO A 154 2.56 -20.69 7.39
N LEU A 155 2.29 -19.47 7.91
CA LEU A 155 0.95 -18.87 7.84
C LEU A 155 0.56 -18.54 6.38
N ARG A 156 1.44 -17.89 5.61
CA ARG A 156 1.14 -17.59 4.20
C ARG A 156 0.89 -18.86 3.41
N ARG A 157 1.78 -19.86 3.48
CA ARG A 157 1.59 -21.15 2.78
C ARG A 157 0.30 -21.86 3.16
N ARG A 158 -0.09 -21.83 4.43
CA ARG A 158 -1.29 -22.52 4.91
C ARG A 158 -2.58 -21.85 4.49
N PHE A 159 -2.64 -20.52 4.49
CA PHE A 159 -3.90 -19.78 4.39
C PHE A 159 -4.08 -19.07 3.03
N THR A 160 -3.02 -18.47 2.47
CA THR A 160 -3.12 -17.61 1.26
C THR A 160 -2.40 -18.20 0.04
N ASN A 161 -1.22 -18.80 0.23
CA ASN A 161 -0.30 -19.19 -0.85
C ASN A 161 -0.42 -20.69 -1.15
N ARG A 162 -1.60 -21.08 -1.61
CA ARG A 162 -1.98 -22.47 -1.92
C ARG A 162 -3.01 -22.50 -3.05
N PRO A 163 -3.17 -23.62 -3.78
CA PRO A 163 -4.06 -23.68 -4.94
C PRO A 163 -5.51 -23.30 -4.63
N VAL A 164 -6.01 -23.67 -3.45
CA VAL A 164 -7.32 -23.27 -2.94
C VAL A 164 -7.12 -22.48 -1.65
N PRO A 165 -7.05 -21.14 -1.70
CA PRO A 165 -6.84 -20.32 -0.52
C PRO A 165 -8.05 -20.34 0.41
N ILE A 166 -7.78 -20.28 1.72
CA ILE A 166 -8.81 -20.17 2.78
C ILE A 166 -8.80 -18.79 3.45
N ALA A 167 -7.99 -17.87 2.93
CA ALA A 167 -7.98 -16.43 3.17
C ALA A 167 -7.38 -15.73 1.95
N GLY A 168 -7.80 -14.51 1.65
CA GLY A 168 -7.12 -13.66 0.68
C GLY A 168 -5.89 -13.00 1.29
N ASP A 169 -5.96 -12.54 2.55
CA ASP A 169 -4.83 -11.90 3.24
C ASP A 169 -4.76 -12.23 4.73
N ILE A 170 -3.64 -11.86 5.34
CA ILE A 170 -3.39 -11.92 6.78
C ILE A 170 -2.94 -10.52 7.25
N ASP A 171 -3.72 -9.92 8.15
CA ASP A 171 -3.35 -8.72 8.92
C ASP A 171 -3.01 -9.16 10.35
N PHE A 172 -1.76 -8.98 10.75
CA PHE A 172 -1.24 -9.46 12.02
C PHE A 172 -0.36 -8.36 12.65
N CYS A 173 -0.69 -7.93 13.87
CA CYS A 173 0.05 -6.87 14.55
C CYS A 173 -0.17 -6.88 16.07
N VAL A 174 0.73 -6.19 16.78
CA VAL A 174 0.50 -5.82 18.18
C VAL A 174 -0.17 -4.45 18.23
N SER A 175 -1.31 -4.34 18.89
CA SER A 175 -2.07 -3.10 19.03
C SER A 175 -1.53 -2.26 20.20
N ASP A 176 -1.30 -0.97 19.94
CA ASP A 176 -0.81 0.03 20.92
C ASP A 176 -1.87 0.45 21.97
N CYS A 177 -2.78 -0.45 22.37
CA CYS A 177 -3.72 -0.22 23.46
C CYS A 177 -3.07 -0.51 24.83
N PHE A 178 -3.73 -0.12 25.93
CA PHE A 178 -3.23 -0.37 27.30
C PHE A 178 -4.29 -1.10 28.13
N PRO A 179 -4.01 -2.32 28.63
CA PRO A 179 -2.89 -3.21 28.25
C PRO A 179 -2.89 -3.54 26.75
N THR A 180 -1.77 -4.02 26.20
CA THR A 180 -1.69 -4.29 24.75
C THR A 180 -2.42 -5.57 24.38
N MET A 181 -2.81 -5.69 23.10
CA MET A 181 -3.37 -6.93 22.55
C MET A 181 -2.69 -7.28 21.25
N ILE A 182 -2.50 -8.56 20.99
CA ILE A 182 -2.02 -9.05 19.69
C ILE A 182 -3.25 -9.43 18.85
N LYS A 183 -3.35 -8.93 17.62
CA LYS A 183 -4.48 -9.18 16.71
C LYS A 183 -3.99 -9.89 15.47
N MET A 184 -4.69 -10.96 15.07
CA MET A 184 -4.52 -11.65 13.79
C MET A 184 -5.87 -11.71 13.09
N SER A 185 -5.96 -11.25 11.85
CA SER A 185 -7.16 -11.33 11.03
C SER A 185 -6.87 -11.85 9.64
N PHE A 186 -7.71 -12.76 9.19
CA PHE A 186 -7.72 -13.35 7.85
C PHE A 186 -8.87 -12.73 7.08
N THR A 187 -8.57 -11.96 6.04
CA THR A 187 -9.57 -11.28 5.23
C THR A 187 -9.92 -12.11 4.00
N GLU A 188 -11.07 -11.84 3.41
CA GLU A 188 -11.58 -12.54 2.22
C GLU A 188 -11.72 -14.05 2.43
N VAL A 189 -12.14 -14.47 3.63
CA VAL A 189 -12.41 -15.86 3.97
C VAL A 189 -13.73 -16.28 3.29
N PRO A 190 -13.76 -17.37 2.49
CA PRO A 190 -14.98 -17.80 1.81
C PRO A 190 -16.12 -18.24 2.75
N LEU A 191 -17.35 -17.78 2.50
CA LEU A 191 -18.56 -17.99 3.34
C LEU A 191 -19.56 -19.06 2.85
N VAL A 192 -19.32 -19.69 1.69
CA VAL A 192 -20.20 -20.66 1.01
C VAL A 192 -21.37 -20.04 0.21
N SER A 193 -21.09 -19.67 -1.04
CA SER A 193 -21.90 -20.03 -2.23
C SER A 193 -21.16 -19.77 -3.55
N TYR A 194 -19.82 -19.76 -3.56
CA TYR A 194 -19.07 -19.62 -4.80
C TYR A 194 -18.72 -21.01 -5.33
N MET A 195 -19.60 -21.54 -6.17
CA MET A 195 -19.48 -22.86 -6.83
C MET A 195 -18.26 -22.98 -7.77
N SER A 196 -17.41 -21.96 -7.92
CA SER A 196 -16.24 -22.07 -8.81
C SER A 196 -15.01 -22.74 -8.16
N HIS A 197 -14.84 -22.63 -6.83
CA HIS A 197 -13.66 -23.21 -6.17
C HIS A 197 -13.83 -24.68 -5.84
N ALA A 198 -15.05 -25.16 -5.60
CA ALA A 198 -15.31 -26.59 -5.44
C ALA A 198 -15.11 -27.37 -6.76
N ALA A 199 -15.44 -26.75 -7.90
CA ALA A 199 -15.16 -27.31 -9.23
C ALA A 199 -13.66 -27.33 -9.55
N ALA A 200 -12.92 -26.25 -9.21
CA ALA A 200 -11.46 -26.20 -9.35
C ALA A 200 -10.74 -27.19 -8.40
N ALA A 201 -11.24 -27.34 -7.16
CA ALA A 201 -10.74 -28.33 -6.20
C ALA A 201 -11.02 -29.76 -6.66
N ALA A 202 -12.20 -30.03 -7.21
CA ALA A 202 -12.55 -31.33 -7.79
C ALA A 202 -11.71 -31.68 -9.04
N ALA A 203 -11.31 -30.67 -9.83
CA ALA A 203 -10.40 -30.84 -10.96
C ALA A 203 -8.94 -31.06 -10.52
N ALA A 204 -8.48 -30.38 -9.46
CA ALA A 204 -7.11 -30.50 -8.95
C ALA A 204 -6.86 -31.79 -8.11
N THR A 205 -7.90 -32.42 -7.57
CA THR A 205 -7.80 -33.62 -6.71
C THR A 205 -8.22 -34.92 -7.41
N ALA A 206 -8.33 -34.92 -8.74
CA ALA A 206 -8.74 -36.09 -9.51
C ALA A 206 -7.69 -37.23 -9.56
N TRP A 207 -6.56 -37.14 -8.85
CA TRP A 207 -5.61 -38.25 -8.68
C TRP A 207 -5.53 -38.66 -7.20
N HIS A 208 -5.88 -39.94 -6.96
CA HIS A 208 -5.93 -40.68 -5.69
C HIS A 208 -7.20 -40.53 -4.85
N ARG A 209 -8.17 -41.41 -5.12
CA ARG A 209 -9.03 -41.99 -4.06
C ARG A 209 -8.80 -43.48 -4.02
N ASP A 210 -8.46 -43.98 -2.83
CA ASP A 210 -9.07 -45.21 -2.37
C ASP A 210 -9.13 -45.29 -0.84
N SER A 211 -10.26 -45.87 -0.40
CA SER A 211 -10.58 -46.45 0.91
C SER A 211 -10.87 -45.55 2.13
N ALA A 212 -12.01 -45.89 2.76
CA ALA A 212 -12.56 -45.38 4.00
C ALA A 212 -12.04 -46.17 5.22
N ILE A 213 -12.10 -45.59 6.43
CA ILE A 213 -12.53 -46.22 7.71
C ILE A 213 -12.54 -45.19 8.86
N SER A 214 -13.38 -45.49 9.85
CA SER A 214 -13.79 -44.75 11.04
C SER A 214 -12.85 -44.92 12.27
N ALA A 215 -12.90 -43.90 13.15
CA ALA A 215 -12.67 -43.90 14.61
C ALA A 215 -11.25 -43.78 15.23
N SER A 216 -11.19 -42.87 16.22
CA SER A 216 -10.12 -42.49 17.16
C SER A 216 -8.92 -41.70 16.60
N TYR A 217 -8.72 -40.48 17.12
CA TYR A 217 -7.67 -39.54 16.70
C TYR A 217 -6.34 -39.84 17.41
N PRO A 218 -5.20 -39.90 16.69
CA PRO A 218 -3.88 -39.80 17.29
C PRO A 218 -3.61 -38.36 17.73
N SER A 219 -2.65 -38.20 18.64
CA SER A 219 -1.97 -36.92 18.88
C SER A 219 -1.37 -36.39 17.57
N PRO A 220 -1.36 -35.05 17.30
CA PRO A 220 -0.75 -34.48 16.09
C PRO A 220 0.70 -34.94 15.83
N ALA A 221 1.42 -35.38 16.87
CA ALA A 221 2.78 -35.91 16.76
C ALA A 221 2.89 -37.22 15.94
N ASP A 222 1.82 -38.03 15.86
CA ASP A 222 1.86 -39.34 15.17
C ASP A 222 1.30 -39.29 13.74
N ALA A 223 0.60 -38.21 13.37
CA ALA A 223 -0.11 -38.11 12.08
C ALA A 223 0.70 -37.38 10.99
N PHE A 224 1.76 -36.68 11.36
CA PHE A 224 2.33 -35.62 10.53
C PHE A 224 3.85 -35.69 10.51
N GLY A 225 4.39 -36.52 9.61
CA GLY A 225 5.73 -36.31 9.06
C GLY A 225 5.81 -34.99 8.26
N PRO A 226 6.81 -34.78 7.38
CA PRO A 226 7.00 -33.50 6.68
C PRO A 226 5.77 -33.12 5.83
N ILE A 227 4.89 -32.27 6.37
CA ILE A 227 3.66 -31.81 5.69
C ILE A 227 4.00 -30.65 4.77
N ASP A 228 3.62 -30.76 3.50
CA ASP A 228 3.50 -29.60 2.63
C ASP A 228 2.20 -28.83 2.96
N LEU A 229 2.31 -27.78 3.78
CA LEU A 229 1.15 -26.95 4.21
C LEU A 229 0.33 -26.39 3.05
N ALA A 230 0.93 -26.22 1.87
CA ALA A 230 0.25 -25.72 0.68
C ALA A 230 -0.67 -26.78 0.02
N LYS A 231 -0.51 -28.06 0.39
CA LYS A 231 -1.26 -29.21 -0.17
C LYS A 231 -2.32 -29.78 0.77
N LEU A 232 -2.44 -29.26 1.99
CA LEU A 232 -3.50 -29.66 2.92
C LEU A 232 -4.88 -29.37 2.31
N HIS A 233 -5.86 -30.27 2.45
CA HIS A 233 -7.22 -30.02 1.96
C HIS A 233 -8.13 -29.49 3.08
N ASP A 234 -8.85 -28.41 2.78
CA ASP A 234 -9.88 -27.85 3.66
C ASP A 234 -11.25 -27.95 3.02
N ASP A 235 -12.25 -28.28 3.84
CA ASP A 235 -13.63 -28.12 3.44
C ASP A 235 -14.01 -26.64 3.54
N VAL A 236 -13.93 -25.94 2.40
CA VAL A 236 -14.26 -24.51 2.29
C VAL A 236 -15.69 -24.24 2.80
N SER A 237 -16.58 -25.24 2.74
CA SER A 237 -17.95 -25.09 3.24
C SER A 237 -18.04 -24.93 4.77
N LYS A 238 -16.98 -25.32 5.48
CA LYS A 238 -16.92 -25.35 6.94
C LYS A 238 -16.05 -24.25 7.52
N LEU A 239 -15.49 -23.34 6.73
CA LEU A 239 -14.61 -22.28 7.27
C LEU A 239 -15.31 -21.46 8.36
N PHE A 240 -16.60 -21.14 8.18
CA PHE A 240 -17.43 -20.47 9.17
C PHE A 240 -18.15 -21.40 10.14
N ALA A 241 -17.95 -22.72 10.07
CA ALA A 241 -18.44 -23.64 11.08
C ALA A 241 -17.74 -23.42 12.42
N SER A 242 -18.43 -23.71 13.52
CA SER A 242 -17.93 -23.46 14.88
C SER A 242 -16.56 -24.09 15.08
N ASN A 243 -15.59 -23.28 15.53
CA ASN A 243 -14.20 -23.65 15.81
C ASN A 243 -13.39 -24.25 14.63
N TYR A 244 -13.93 -24.37 13.41
CA TYR A 244 -13.18 -24.96 12.30
C TYR A 244 -11.94 -24.12 11.96
N TYR A 245 -12.14 -22.84 11.68
CA TYR A 245 -11.03 -21.94 11.32
C TYR A 245 -10.00 -21.80 12.45
N ARG A 246 -10.50 -21.73 13.68
CA ARG A 246 -9.67 -21.74 14.89
C ARG A 246 -8.74 -22.94 14.95
N LYS A 247 -9.25 -24.15 14.65
CA LYS A 247 -8.41 -25.37 14.60
C LYS A 247 -7.30 -25.25 13.57
N GLN A 248 -7.57 -24.65 12.41
CA GLN A 248 -6.52 -24.42 11.39
C GLN A 248 -5.46 -23.46 11.89
N VAL A 249 -5.84 -22.38 12.58
CA VAL A 249 -4.88 -21.43 13.18
C VAL A 249 -4.03 -22.10 14.25
N VAL A 250 -4.66 -22.78 15.22
CA VAL A 250 -3.94 -23.43 16.34
C VAL A 250 -3.02 -24.54 15.84
N SER A 251 -3.49 -25.40 14.93
CA SER A 251 -2.64 -26.47 14.36
C SER A 251 -1.44 -25.93 13.59
N THR A 252 -1.61 -24.81 12.88
CA THR A 252 -0.50 -24.17 12.16
C THR A 252 0.50 -23.56 13.14
N LEU A 253 0.05 -22.86 14.18
CA LEU A 253 0.92 -22.32 15.23
C LEU A 253 1.65 -23.43 15.99
N THR A 254 0.98 -24.56 16.24
CA THR A 254 1.59 -25.76 16.86
C THR A 254 2.67 -26.32 15.95
N TYR A 255 2.39 -26.51 14.66
CA TYR A 255 3.38 -26.93 13.66
C TYR A 255 4.59 -25.99 13.57
N ILE A 256 4.36 -24.67 13.69
CA ILE A 256 5.43 -23.67 13.70
C ILE A 256 6.40 -23.92 14.85
N VAL A 257 5.87 -24.18 16.05
CA VAL A 257 6.66 -24.48 17.24
C VAL A 257 7.28 -25.86 17.14
N ASP A 258 6.53 -26.91 16.84
CA ASP A 258 7.04 -28.27 16.99
C ASP A 258 8.09 -28.62 15.92
N HIS A 259 7.95 -28.07 14.70
CA HIS A 259 8.75 -28.48 13.54
C HIS A 259 9.34 -27.30 12.78
N TRP A 260 8.49 -26.41 12.26
CA TRP A 260 8.88 -25.52 11.16
C TRP A 260 10.03 -24.58 11.51
N LEU A 261 10.00 -23.92 12.67
CA LEU A 261 11.03 -22.96 13.07
C LEU A 261 12.42 -23.60 13.22
N GLN A 262 12.47 -24.86 13.68
CA GLN A 262 13.72 -25.57 13.87
C GLN A 262 14.28 -26.08 12.54
N GLU A 263 13.42 -26.64 11.70
CA GLU A 263 13.79 -27.17 10.39
C GLU A 263 14.15 -26.06 9.38
N ASN A 264 13.53 -24.88 9.49
CA ASN A 264 13.69 -23.74 8.58
C ASN A 264 14.34 -22.54 9.27
N TRP A 265 15.15 -22.78 10.32
CA TRP A 265 15.77 -21.73 11.12
C TRP A 265 16.60 -20.76 10.27
N LEU A 266 17.42 -21.29 9.36
CA LEU A 266 18.26 -20.47 8.49
C LEU A 266 17.44 -19.53 7.61
N GLN A 267 16.29 -19.99 7.10
CA GLN A 267 15.39 -19.18 6.28
C GLN A 267 14.82 -18.01 7.10
N PHE A 268 14.27 -18.32 8.28
CA PHE A 268 13.72 -17.32 9.19
C PHE A 268 14.77 -16.29 9.61
N HIS A 269 15.94 -16.75 10.05
CA HIS A 269 17.04 -15.88 10.48
C HIS A 269 17.55 -14.99 9.33
N THR A 270 17.69 -15.55 8.13
CA THR A 270 18.12 -14.78 6.94
C THR A 270 17.12 -13.69 6.58
N TYR A 271 15.82 -13.98 6.67
CA TYR A 271 14.77 -12.99 6.45
C TYR A 271 14.90 -11.83 7.46
N LEU A 272 15.05 -12.16 8.75
CA LEU A 272 15.19 -11.14 9.79
C LEU A 272 16.39 -10.22 9.54
N GLY A 273 17.56 -10.79 9.22
CA GLY A 273 18.77 -10.00 8.91
C GLY A 273 18.55 -9.04 7.74
N LYS A 274 18.03 -9.54 6.61
CA LYS A 274 17.72 -8.70 5.44
C LYS A 274 16.71 -7.61 5.77
N ARG A 275 15.70 -7.92 6.59
CA ARG A 275 14.67 -6.96 6.99
C ARG A 275 15.23 -5.85 7.87
N ILE A 276 16.14 -6.17 8.78
CA ILE A 276 16.84 -5.19 9.62
C ILE A 276 17.67 -4.24 8.76
N GLU A 277 18.46 -4.78 7.82
CA GLU A 277 19.25 -3.98 6.88
C GLU A 277 18.37 -3.05 6.04
N SER A 278 17.24 -3.54 5.51
CA SER A 278 16.26 -2.74 4.76
C SER A 278 15.68 -1.61 5.62
N LEU A 279 15.22 -1.90 6.83
CA LEU A 279 14.68 -0.88 7.73
C LEU A 279 15.73 0.17 8.11
N ALA A 280 16.98 -0.24 8.33
CA ALA A 280 18.08 0.67 8.63
C ALA A 280 18.42 1.58 7.44
N ALA A 281 18.37 1.06 6.21
CA ALA A 281 18.59 1.84 4.99
C ALA A 281 17.46 2.86 4.73
N GLU A 282 16.21 2.50 5.04
CA GLU A 282 15.03 3.36 4.86
C GLU A 282 14.91 4.47 5.92
N PHE A 283 15.46 4.24 7.12
CA PHE A 283 15.24 5.14 8.26
C PHE A 283 15.78 6.56 8.05
N PRO A 284 17.02 6.81 7.61
CA PRO A 284 17.51 8.18 7.38
C PRO A 284 16.70 8.94 6.33
N GLN A 285 16.21 8.23 5.30
CA GLN A 285 15.43 8.83 4.21
C GLN A 285 14.02 9.22 4.67
N THR A 286 13.46 8.48 5.62
CA THR A 286 12.09 8.68 6.07
C THR A 286 12.00 9.57 7.29
N ALA A 287 12.91 9.43 8.26
CA ALA A 287 12.90 10.09 9.58
C ALA A 287 12.78 11.62 9.52
N MET A 288 13.40 12.25 8.51
CA MET A 288 13.42 13.72 8.34
C MET A 288 12.36 14.24 7.35
N LEU A 289 11.58 13.34 6.72
CA LEU A 289 10.41 13.72 5.95
C LEU A 289 9.18 13.82 6.87
N ASP A 290 8.14 14.52 6.43
CA ASP A 290 6.87 14.70 7.16
C ASP A 290 6.32 13.38 7.75
N ARG A 291 6.41 12.28 6.99
CA ARG A 291 6.02 10.93 7.44
C ARG A 291 6.93 10.34 8.54
N GLY A 292 8.22 10.65 8.56
CA GLY A 292 9.14 10.17 9.60
C GLY A 292 9.03 10.96 10.89
N MET A 293 8.79 12.27 10.83
CA MET A 293 8.48 13.07 12.02
C MET A 293 7.22 12.53 12.71
N HIS A 294 6.18 12.18 11.95
CA HIS A 294 5.00 11.51 12.51
C HIS A 294 5.34 10.18 13.21
N SER A 295 6.28 9.41 12.67
CA SER A 295 6.72 8.15 13.28
C SER A 295 7.48 8.40 14.60
N LEU A 296 8.34 9.43 14.66
CA LEU A 296 9.02 9.83 15.90
C LEU A 296 8.02 10.36 16.95
N ILE A 297 7.06 11.19 16.52
CA ILE A 297 5.99 11.68 17.40
C ILE A 297 5.18 10.52 17.96
N ARG A 298 4.82 9.54 17.13
CA ARG A 298 4.10 8.33 17.58
C ARG A 298 4.90 7.52 18.60
N MET A 299 6.21 7.41 18.40
CA MET A 299 7.12 6.73 19.33
C MET A 299 7.13 7.42 20.71
N LEU A 300 7.30 8.75 20.73
CA LEU A 300 7.35 9.52 21.99
C LEU A 300 5.98 9.64 22.66
N SER A 301 4.90 9.74 21.88
CA SER A 301 3.55 9.82 22.44
C SER A 301 3.14 8.52 23.12
N ARG A 302 3.61 7.37 22.64
CA ARG A 302 3.39 6.07 23.30
C ARG A 302 3.96 6.05 24.72
N ASP A 303 5.18 6.55 24.92
CA ASP A 303 5.80 6.66 26.26
C ASP A 303 5.03 7.63 27.17
N ALA A 304 4.59 8.77 26.63
CA ALA A 304 3.78 9.74 27.37
C ALA A 304 2.46 9.13 27.86
N VAL A 305 1.78 8.37 27.00
CA VAL A 305 0.51 7.72 27.30
C VAL A 305 0.72 6.56 28.29
N ALA A 306 1.77 5.76 28.10
CA ALA A 306 2.16 4.68 29.01
C ALA A 306 2.35 5.19 30.44
N TYR A 307 3.05 6.32 30.61
CA TYR A 307 3.27 6.93 31.91
C TYR A 307 1.99 7.28 32.69
N ARG A 308 0.88 7.51 31.99
CA ARG A 308 -0.41 7.85 32.60
C ARG A 308 -1.33 6.64 32.77
N LEU A 309 -1.26 5.69 31.84
CA LEU A 309 -2.27 4.63 31.68
C LEU A 309 -1.75 3.22 31.93
N SER A 310 -0.43 3.00 31.88
CA SER A 310 0.15 1.67 32.12
C SER A 310 0.31 1.40 33.61
N PRO A 311 -0.11 0.22 34.11
CA PRO A 311 0.18 -0.21 35.48
C PRO A 311 1.68 -0.22 35.80
N GLY A 312 2.55 -0.51 34.82
CA GLY A 312 4.00 -0.60 35.04
C GLY A 312 4.69 0.77 35.20
N SER A 313 4.11 1.82 34.62
CA SER A 313 4.70 3.17 34.63
C SER A 313 4.03 4.14 35.62
N ILE A 314 2.91 3.75 36.23
CA ILE A 314 2.11 4.66 37.04
C ILE A 314 2.82 5.14 38.30
N ASP A 315 3.58 4.25 38.94
CA ASP A 315 4.32 4.52 40.18
C ASP A 315 5.67 5.21 39.92
N MET A 316 6.07 5.36 38.65
CA MET A 316 7.30 6.07 38.32
C MET A 316 7.15 7.57 38.60
N GLU A 317 8.16 8.17 39.23
CA GLU A 317 8.22 9.61 39.48
C GLU A 317 8.33 10.44 38.19
N ARG A 318 8.92 9.84 37.13
CA ARG A 318 9.13 10.48 35.83
C ARG A 318 8.91 9.48 34.69
N PRO A 319 8.41 9.93 33.53
CA PRO A 319 8.29 9.09 32.34
C PRO A 319 9.67 8.69 31.79
N ASN A 320 9.80 7.45 31.34
CA ASN A 320 10.95 7.01 30.54
C ASN A 320 10.64 7.27 29.06
N PHE A 321 11.17 8.37 28.51
CA PHE A 321 10.98 8.73 27.11
C PHE A 321 12.06 8.11 26.22
N ALA A 322 11.70 7.91 24.95
CA ALA A 322 12.54 7.26 23.96
C ALA A 322 12.87 5.81 24.32
N SER A 323 11.89 5.08 24.87
CA SER A 323 11.98 3.65 25.14
C SER A 323 12.37 2.82 23.89
N HIS A 324 11.99 3.33 22.72
CA HIS A 324 12.31 2.78 21.40
C HIS A 324 13.53 3.45 20.73
N GLY A 325 14.31 4.27 21.44
CA GLY A 325 15.47 4.97 20.88
C GLY A 325 16.61 4.05 20.42
N ARG A 326 16.62 2.78 20.84
CA ARG A 326 17.61 1.76 20.47
C ARG A 326 17.06 0.65 19.57
N LEU A 327 15.99 0.94 18.80
CA LEU A 327 15.30 -0.07 17.99
C LEU A 327 16.23 -0.88 17.07
N PHE A 328 17.20 -0.25 16.42
CA PHE A 328 18.12 -0.97 15.52
C PHE A 328 19.08 -1.88 16.29
N SER A 329 19.75 -1.36 17.32
CA SER A 329 20.63 -2.18 18.18
C SER A 329 19.88 -3.34 18.81
N MET A 330 18.66 -3.10 19.29
CA MET A 330 17.80 -4.13 19.87
C MET A 330 17.43 -5.22 18.85
N ARG A 331 17.14 -4.85 17.60
CA ARG A 331 16.88 -5.82 16.53
C ARG A 331 18.11 -6.67 16.23
N GLU A 332 19.30 -6.07 16.22
CA GLU A 332 20.56 -6.81 16.06
C GLU A 332 20.83 -7.77 17.23
N GLU A 333 20.59 -7.33 18.47
CA GLU A 333 20.67 -8.17 19.67
C GLU A 333 19.67 -9.33 19.61
N LEU A 334 18.42 -9.06 19.18
CA LEU A 334 17.39 -10.07 18.99
C LEU A 334 17.72 -11.05 17.86
N LEU A 335 18.41 -10.60 16.80
CA LEU A 335 18.87 -11.46 15.71
C LEU A 335 19.84 -12.54 16.23
N GLN A 336 20.63 -12.24 17.27
CA GLN A 336 21.53 -13.21 17.91
C GLN A 336 20.81 -14.25 18.79
N ARG A 337 19.49 -14.12 19.02
CA ARG A 337 18.73 -15.07 19.85
C ARG A 337 18.56 -16.40 19.11
N GLU A 338 18.76 -17.50 19.83
CA GLU A 338 18.61 -18.85 19.30
C GLU A 338 17.15 -19.20 18.95
N CYS A 339 16.96 -20.21 18.10
CA CYS A 339 15.64 -20.72 17.69
C CYS A 339 14.67 -20.94 18.87
N VAL A 340 15.17 -21.46 20.00
CA VAL A 340 14.37 -21.74 21.20
C VAL A 340 13.67 -20.49 21.74
N PHE A 341 14.30 -19.32 21.68
CA PHE A 341 13.69 -18.05 22.09
C PHE A 341 12.45 -17.74 21.23
N TRP A 342 12.58 -17.84 19.91
CA TRP A 342 11.47 -17.56 18.99
C TRP A 342 10.33 -18.57 19.10
N LYS A 343 10.65 -19.86 19.31
CA LYS A 343 9.66 -20.89 19.65
C LYS A 343 8.89 -20.52 20.92
N SER A 344 9.60 -20.06 21.95
CA SER A 344 8.99 -19.66 23.23
C SER A 344 8.03 -18.49 23.10
N LEU A 345 8.29 -17.54 22.18
CA LEU A 345 7.36 -16.45 21.89
C LEU A 345 6.05 -16.97 21.31
N VAL A 346 6.13 -17.87 20.32
CA VAL A 346 4.93 -18.44 19.71
C VAL A 346 4.13 -19.27 20.72
N GLN A 347 4.83 -20.08 21.51
CA GLN A 347 4.24 -20.89 22.56
C GLN A 347 3.50 -20.02 23.60
N LYS A 348 4.22 -19.08 24.22
CA LYS A 348 3.69 -18.23 25.31
C LYS A 348 2.53 -17.36 24.86
N TRP A 349 2.68 -16.64 23.74
CA TRP A 349 1.74 -15.58 23.37
C TRP A 349 0.56 -16.06 22.54
N PHE A 350 0.69 -17.17 21.81
CA PHE A 350 -0.38 -17.65 20.93
C PHE A 350 -0.99 -18.99 21.33
N LEU A 351 -0.17 -19.96 21.75
CA LEU A 351 -0.65 -21.31 22.10
C LEU A 351 -1.12 -21.41 23.55
N ASP A 352 -0.35 -20.85 24.49
CA ASP A 352 -0.70 -20.81 25.92
C ASP A 352 -1.65 -19.65 26.24
N GLY A 353 -1.60 -18.59 25.43
CA GLY A 353 -2.39 -17.37 25.58
C GLY A 353 -3.89 -17.60 25.41
N GLN A 354 -4.70 -16.92 26.22
CA GLN A 354 -6.15 -16.98 26.09
C GLN A 354 -6.63 -16.18 24.88
N MET A 355 -7.28 -16.88 23.96
CA MET A 355 -7.73 -16.34 22.69
C MET A 355 -9.19 -15.90 22.74
N VAL A 356 -9.53 -14.82 22.05
CA VAL A 356 -10.89 -14.51 21.60
C VAL A 356 -10.93 -14.53 20.08
N HIS A 357 -12.09 -14.85 19.51
CA HIS A 357 -12.21 -14.86 18.06
C HIS A 357 -13.58 -14.40 17.57
N VAL A 358 -13.56 -13.70 16.44
CA VAL A 358 -14.69 -13.03 15.80
C VAL A 358 -14.80 -13.52 14.36
N ALA A 359 -16.01 -13.86 13.93
CA ALA A 359 -16.34 -14.10 12.53
C ALA A 359 -17.18 -12.94 11.99
N MET A 360 -16.64 -12.22 11.02
CA MET A 360 -17.33 -11.13 10.33
C MET A 360 -18.12 -11.70 9.15
N ILE A 361 -19.43 -11.52 9.17
CA ILE A 361 -20.38 -12.06 8.19
C ILE A 361 -20.97 -10.90 7.38
N PRO A 362 -20.84 -10.87 6.04
CA PRO A 362 -21.44 -9.82 5.23
C PRO A 362 -22.98 -9.94 5.25
N ASP A 363 -23.66 -8.81 5.40
CA ASP A 363 -25.10 -8.68 5.25
C ASP A 363 -25.43 -7.54 4.26
N PRO A 364 -26.01 -7.86 3.08
CA PRO A 364 -26.34 -6.85 2.07
C PRO A 364 -27.53 -5.97 2.47
N LYS A 365 -28.32 -6.38 3.47
CA LYS A 365 -29.50 -5.64 3.94
C LYS A 365 -29.19 -4.71 5.10
N LEU A 366 -28.09 -4.95 5.82
CA LEU A 366 -27.78 -4.22 7.06
C LEU A 366 -27.63 -2.72 6.81
N GLY A 367 -26.98 -2.31 5.71
CA GLY A 367 -26.86 -0.89 5.36
C GLY A 367 -28.22 -0.21 5.14
N ILE A 368 -29.16 -0.90 4.48
CA ILE A 368 -30.53 -0.41 4.25
C ILE A 368 -31.29 -0.32 5.57
N GLN A 369 -31.13 -1.30 6.45
CA GLN A 369 -31.78 -1.33 7.76
C GLN A 369 -31.30 -0.19 8.66
N ILE A 370 -29.99 0.04 8.73
CA ILE A 370 -29.39 1.15 9.49
C ILE A 370 -29.94 2.49 9.02
N GLU A 371 -30.01 2.72 7.70
CA GLU A 371 -30.54 3.96 7.15
C GLU A 371 -32.05 4.10 7.39
N ALA A 372 -32.82 3.01 7.30
CA ALA A 372 -34.24 3.02 7.62
C ALA A 372 -34.51 3.34 9.09
N GLU A 373 -33.75 2.75 10.01
CA GLU A 373 -33.82 3.01 11.45
C GLU A 373 -33.46 4.47 11.76
N ARG A 374 -32.41 5.01 11.12
CA ARG A 374 -32.02 6.41 11.26
C ARG A 374 -33.14 7.37 10.83
N ASN A 375 -33.76 7.11 9.68
CA ASN A 375 -34.87 7.90 9.18
C ASN A 375 -36.10 7.82 10.10
N LEU A 376 -36.38 6.64 10.66
CA LEU A 376 -37.46 6.45 11.64
C LEU A 376 -37.18 7.24 12.92
N ASN A 377 -35.97 7.14 13.48
CA ASN A 377 -35.56 7.88 14.67
C ASN A 377 -35.65 9.39 14.47
N GLN A 378 -35.27 9.89 13.30
CA GLN A 378 -35.42 11.30 12.94
C GLN A 378 -36.90 11.73 12.90
N ARG A 379 -37.78 10.94 12.29
CA ARG A 379 -39.23 11.23 12.27
C ARG A 379 -39.83 11.23 13.67
N ASN A 380 -39.54 10.20 14.46
CA ASN A 380 -40.01 10.11 15.85
C ASN A 380 -39.57 11.32 16.67
N ARG A 381 -38.36 11.84 16.47
CA ARG A 381 -37.91 13.07 17.14
C ARG A 381 -38.76 14.28 16.73
N ILE A 382 -39.01 14.46 15.43
CA ILE A 382 -39.81 15.58 14.93
C ILE A 382 -41.25 15.50 15.46
N GLU A 383 -41.86 14.32 15.43
CA GLU A 383 -43.24 14.09 15.89
C GLU A 383 -43.42 14.32 17.39
N ASN A 384 -42.38 14.05 18.20
CA ASN A 384 -42.40 14.27 19.65
C ASN A 384 -42.02 15.71 20.05
N MET A 385 -41.70 16.59 19.11
CA MET A 385 -41.38 17.99 19.41
C MET A 385 -42.65 18.85 19.46
N THR A 386 -42.72 19.71 20.47
CA THR A 386 -43.72 20.79 20.49
C THR A 386 -43.49 21.78 19.33
N PRO A 387 -44.53 22.48 18.84
CA PRO A 387 -44.38 23.49 17.78
C PRO A 387 -43.32 24.55 18.10
N GLU A 388 -43.24 25.00 19.35
CA GLU A 388 -42.24 25.97 19.82
C GLU A 388 -40.81 25.42 19.72
N ALA A 389 -40.59 24.17 20.17
CA ALA A 389 -39.29 23.52 20.07
C ALA A 389 -38.85 23.30 18.61
N LEU A 390 -39.80 22.99 17.71
CA LEU A 390 -39.53 22.83 16.29
C LEU A 390 -39.09 24.16 15.66
N GLU A 391 -39.79 25.25 15.95
CA GLU A 391 -39.43 26.57 15.45
C GLU A 391 -38.08 27.04 15.99
N LYS A 392 -37.79 26.79 17.27
CA LYS A 392 -36.48 27.06 17.87
C LYS A 392 -35.36 26.29 17.17
N SER A 393 -35.57 25.02 16.82
CA SER A 393 -34.59 24.23 16.07
C SER A 393 -34.42 24.72 14.64
N ARG A 394 -35.51 25.15 13.98
CA ARG A 394 -35.45 25.79 12.66
C ARG A 394 -34.62 27.06 12.71
N GLN A 395 -34.88 27.94 13.68
CA GLN A 395 -34.12 29.18 13.83
C GLN A 395 -32.64 28.90 14.09
N ARG A 396 -32.31 27.96 15.00
CA ARG A 396 -30.92 27.53 15.23
C ARG A 396 -30.22 27.04 13.97
N ALA A 397 -30.91 26.29 13.11
CA ALA A 397 -30.35 25.81 11.85
C ALA A 397 -30.08 26.97 10.87
N ILE A 398 -30.97 27.97 10.82
CA ILE A 398 -30.77 29.20 10.03
C ILE A 398 -29.57 29.98 10.58
N ASP A 399 -29.51 30.21 11.89
CA ASP A 399 -28.43 30.94 12.53
C ASP A 399 -27.08 30.24 12.31
N ALA A 400 -27.02 28.91 12.44
CA ALA A 400 -25.83 28.12 12.15
C ALA A 400 -25.39 28.26 10.69
N LEU A 401 -26.33 28.24 9.74
CA LEU A 401 -26.01 28.43 8.32
C LEU A 401 -25.45 29.83 8.05
N GLU A 402 -26.02 30.88 8.67
CA GLU A 402 -25.50 32.24 8.53
C GLU A 402 -24.11 32.40 9.17
N LEU A 403 -23.86 31.77 10.32
CA LEU A 403 -22.53 31.77 10.96
C LEU A 403 -21.45 31.16 10.06
N THR A 404 -21.75 30.13 9.27
CA THR A 404 -20.78 29.55 8.33
C THR A 404 -20.39 30.49 7.18
N LYS A 405 -21.19 31.53 6.91
CA LYS A 405 -20.91 32.55 5.89
C LYS A 405 -20.10 33.73 6.44
N ALA A 406 -19.97 33.84 7.76
CA ALA A 406 -19.23 34.91 8.40
C ALA A 406 -17.76 34.86 7.96
N ARG A 407 -17.24 36.00 7.49
CA ARG A 407 -15.81 36.13 7.22
C ARG A 407 -15.08 36.31 8.55
N ILE A 408 -13.88 35.73 8.64
CA ILE A 408 -12.99 35.98 9.78
C ILE A 408 -12.75 37.51 9.86
N PRO A 409 -13.02 38.16 11.00
CA PRO A 409 -12.85 39.61 11.13
C PRO A 409 -11.44 40.05 10.78
N SER A 410 -11.30 41.21 10.12
CA SER A 410 -10.00 41.74 9.68
C SER A 410 -9.05 41.97 10.85
N GLU A 411 -9.58 42.30 12.03
CA GLU A 411 -8.81 42.48 13.27
C GLU A 411 -8.18 41.17 13.73
N VAL A 412 -8.89 40.04 13.58
CA VAL A 412 -8.36 38.70 13.91
C VAL A 412 -7.28 38.31 12.91
N LEU A 413 -7.50 38.55 11.61
CA LEU A 413 -6.49 38.30 10.58
C LEU A 413 -5.25 39.17 10.77
N ALA A 414 -5.41 40.42 11.20
CA ALA A 414 -4.32 41.34 11.50
C ALA A 414 -3.53 40.94 12.78
N ALA A 415 -4.18 40.24 13.72
CA ALA A 415 -3.55 39.70 14.92
C ALA A 415 -2.81 38.38 14.69
N LEU A 416 -3.03 37.69 13.56
CA LEU A 416 -2.24 36.51 13.20
C LEU A 416 -0.78 36.91 12.97
N PRO A 417 0.20 36.04 13.33
CA PRO A 417 1.59 36.32 13.08
C PRO A 417 1.81 36.61 11.59
N PRO A 418 2.67 37.58 11.24
CA PRO A 418 2.93 37.91 9.85
C PRO A 418 3.48 36.69 9.13
N VAL A 419 3.11 36.54 7.85
CA VAL A 419 3.68 35.50 6.99
C VAL A 419 5.20 35.62 7.07
N PRO A 420 5.93 34.55 7.47
CA PRO A 420 7.37 34.59 7.54
C PRO A 420 7.96 35.00 6.19
N ASP A 421 8.99 35.83 6.22
CA ASP A 421 9.66 36.29 5.01
C ASP A 421 10.24 35.10 4.23
N ILE A 422 9.77 34.94 3.00
CA ILE A 422 10.20 33.85 2.11
C ILE A 422 11.70 33.90 1.83
N SER A 423 12.33 35.07 1.94
CA SER A 423 13.79 35.23 1.79
C SER A 423 14.59 34.48 2.85
N LYS A 424 13.96 34.16 4.00
CA LYS A 424 14.56 33.39 5.11
C LYS A 424 14.47 31.88 4.90
N VAL A 425 13.74 31.41 3.88
CA VAL A 425 13.70 30.00 3.52
C VAL A 425 15.04 29.63 2.91
N GLN A 426 15.87 28.92 3.67
CA GLN A 426 17.09 28.33 3.13
C GLN A 426 16.71 27.14 2.26
N THR A 427 16.84 27.30 0.95
CA THR A 427 16.81 26.16 0.03
C THR A 427 18.21 25.57 -0.06
N SER A 428 18.29 24.24 -0.06
CA SER A 428 19.57 23.57 -0.34
C SER A 428 19.98 23.92 -1.77
N ALA A 429 21.20 24.44 -1.94
CA ALA A 429 21.74 24.74 -3.26
C ALA A 429 21.90 23.42 -4.03
N TYR A 430 21.09 23.22 -5.06
CA TYR A 430 21.25 22.12 -6.01
C TYR A 430 21.92 22.65 -7.28
N HIS A 431 22.69 21.80 -7.93
CA HIS A 431 23.36 22.14 -9.19
C HIS A 431 22.92 21.14 -10.26
N GLY A 432 22.62 21.62 -11.47
CA GLY A 432 22.11 20.76 -12.53
C GLY A 432 22.91 20.91 -13.81
N TYR A 433 23.19 19.78 -14.47
CA TYR A 433 23.70 19.74 -15.84
C TYR A 433 22.61 19.18 -16.75
N ASN A 434 22.40 19.82 -17.90
CA ASN A 434 21.46 19.36 -18.92
C ASN A 434 22.24 19.14 -20.22
N PHE A 435 21.91 18.06 -20.92
CA PHE A 435 22.59 17.60 -22.12
C PHE A 435 21.56 17.30 -23.20
N GLN A 436 21.80 17.81 -24.41
CA GLN A 436 21.07 17.41 -25.60
C GLN A 436 21.71 16.13 -26.14
N LEU A 437 20.94 15.05 -26.22
CA LEU A 437 21.45 13.74 -26.64
C LEU A 437 21.28 13.61 -28.16
N ASP A 438 22.24 14.15 -28.92
CA ASP A 438 22.24 14.17 -30.39
C ASP A 438 23.23 13.17 -31.05
N SER A 439 23.87 12.28 -30.28
CA SER A 439 25.00 11.49 -30.80
C SER A 439 24.56 10.31 -31.69
N ALA A 440 25.47 9.78 -32.52
CA ALA A 440 25.25 8.59 -33.35
C ALA A 440 24.83 7.31 -32.55
N LEU A 441 24.95 7.33 -31.22
CA LEU A 441 24.42 6.31 -30.29
C LEU A 441 22.89 6.43 -30.08
N ALA A 442 22.30 7.58 -30.41
CA ALA A 442 20.89 7.92 -30.19
C ALA A 442 19.92 7.40 -31.26
N MET A 443 20.39 6.79 -32.36
CA MET A 443 19.49 6.23 -33.38
C MET A 443 18.63 5.05 -32.87
N GLN A 444 18.87 4.57 -31.63
CA GLN A 444 18.17 3.46 -31.00
C GLN A 444 17.81 3.70 -29.52
N SER A 445 17.86 4.96 -29.03
CA SER A 445 17.45 5.29 -27.66
C SER A 445 16.27 6.27 -27.66
N PRO A 446 15.31 6.13 -26.73
CA PRO A 446 14.15 7.02 -26.65
C PRO A 446 14.48 8.37 -25.97
N PHE A 447 15.75 8.69 -25.72
CA PHE A 447 16.16 9.85 -24.91
C PHE A 447 16.72 10.96 -25.80
N GLY A 448 16.11 12.14 -25.76
CA GLY A 448 16.67 13.36 -26.36
C GLY A 448 17.27 14.31 -25.34
N ILE A 449 16.94 14.13 -24.05
CA ILE A 449 17.41 14.97 -22.96
C ILE A 449 18.05 14.09 -21.88
N GLY A 450 19.31 14.42 -21.56
CA GLY A 450 20.02 13.93 -20.38
C GLY A 450 20.05 15.00 -19.30
N ARG A 451 19.79 14.64 -18.05
CA ARG A 451 19.87 15.54 -16.90
C ARG A 451 20.58 14.89 -15.74
N VAL A 452 21.50 15.63 -15.13
CA VAL A 452 22.13 15.26 -13.86
C VAL A 452 21.90 16.36 -12.84
N LEU A 453 21.29 16.03 -11.71
CA LEU A 453 21.07 16.92 -10.58
C LEU A 453 21.97 16.53 -9.41
N ILE A 454 22.68 17.48 -8.84
CA ILE A 454 23.45 17.32 -7.61
C ILE A 454 22.62 17.86 -6.46
N ILE A 455 22.29 16.99 -5.51
CA ILE A 455 21.52 17.34 -4.32
C ILE A 455 22.42 17.08 -3.09
N PRO A 456 23.12 18.12 -2.59
CA PRO A 456 23.97 17.98 -1.43
C PRO A 456 23.18 17.51 -0.21
N GLY A 457 23.70 16.50 0.49
CA GLY A 457 23.08 15.93 1.69
C GLY A 457 22.20 14.70 1.45
N GLU A 458 21.90 14.33 0.20
CA GLU A 458 21.31 13.01 -0.07
C GLU A 458 22.31 11.90 0.17
N THR A 459 21.84 10.75 0.68
CA THR A 459 22.68 9.57 0.94
C THR A 459 22.60 8.53 -0.18
N SER A 460 21.63 8.67 -1.08
CA SER A 460 21.38 7.77 -2.20
C SER A 460 21.45 8.52 -3.52
N ALA A 461 21.83 7.81 -4.58
CA ALA A 461 21.68 8.30 -5.93
C ALA A 461 20.46 7.69 -6.61
N GLN A 462 19.81 8.47 -7.47
CA GLN A 462 18.53 8.13 -8.05
C GLN A 462 18.59 8.26 -9.57
N PHE A 463 17.82 7.42 -10.28
CA PHE A 463 17.58 7.59 -11.70
C PHE A 463 16.08 7.56 -11.99
N GLN A 464 15.67 8.36 -12.96
CA GLN A 464 14.33 8.45 -13.49
C GLN A 464 14.42 8.49 -15.01
N ILE A 465 13.82 7.50 -15.64
CA ILE A 465 13.93 7.26 -17.08
C ILE A 465 12.53 7.29 -17.66
N SER A 466 12.23 8.29 -18.47
CA SER A 466 10.92 8.51 -19.05
C SER A 466 10.95 8.16 -20.54
N ILE A 467 10.16 7.17 -20.93
CA ILE A 467 10.03 6.69 -22.30
C ILE A 467 8.67 7.16 -22.86
N PRO A 468 8.63 7.83 -24.03
CA PRO A 468 7.38 8.29 -24.61
C PRO A 468 6.39 7.15 -24.89
N LEU A 469 5.09 7.45 -24.76
CA LEU A 469 3.98 6.54 -25.12
C LEU A 469 3.20 7.01 -26.37
N SER A 470 3.64 8.10 -26.99
CA SER A 470 3.03 8.72 -28.19
C SER A 470 2.87 7.73 -29.35
N GLY A 471 3.84 6.83 -29.53
CA GLY A 471 3.88 5.83 -30.60
C GLY A 471 3.31 4.46 -30.22
N LEU A 472 2.83 4.27 -28.97
CA LEU A 472 2.25 3.01 -28.54
C LEU A 472 0.84 2.85 -29.13
N ALA A 473 0.57 1.69 -29.73
CA ALA A 473 -0.72 1.39 -30.32
C ALA A 473 -1.87 1.49 -29.30
N GLU A 474 -3.01 2.06 -29.73
CA GLU A 474 -4.15 2.35 -28.85
C GLU A 474 -4.75 1.10 -28.20
N ASP A 475 -4.72 -0.05 -28.89
CA ASP A 475 -5.19 -1.34 -28.39
C ASP A 475 -4.30 -1.93 -27.28
N LEU A 476 -3.04 -1.48 -27.17
CA LEU A 476 -2.11 -1.89 -26.11
C LEU A 476 -2.24 -1.06 -24.83
N ARG A 477 -2.76 0.17 -24.92
CA ARG A 477 -2.89 1.10 -23.77
C ARG A 477 -3.65 0.51 -22.57
N PRO A 478 -4.74 -0.27 -22.74
CA PRO A 478 -5.42 -0.92 -21.62
C PRO A 478 -4.56 -1.91 -20.83
N TYR A 479 -3.50 -2.46 -21.42
CA TYR A 479 -2.61 -3.42 -20.76
C TYR A 479 -1.51 -2.75 -19.93
N LEU A 480 -1.29 -1.44 -20.09
CA LEU A 480 -0.23 -0.71 -19.41
C LEU A 480 -0.29 -0.83 -17.88
N PRO A 481 -1.44 -0.71 -17.18
CA PRO A 481 -1.50 -0.87 -15.73
C PRO A 481 -1.09 -2.27 -15.26
N LEU A 482 -1.51 -3.32 -15.97
CA LEU A 482 -1.06 -4.68 -15.65
C LEU A 482 0.43 -4.85 -15.92
N PHE A 483 0.93 -4.27 -17.01
CA PHE A 483 2.34 -4.31 -17.38
C PHE A 483 3.25 -3.62 -16.35
N THR A 484 2.90 -2.44 -15.85
CA THR A 484 3.69 -1.78 -14.79
C THR A 484 3.76 -2.61 -13.51
N LYS A 485 2.68 -3.33 -13.17
CA LYS A 485 2.64 -4.23 -12.01
C LYS A 485 3.47 -5.50 -12.24
N LEU A 486 3.46 -6.04 -13.46
CA LEU A 486 4.32 -7.18 -13.84
C LEU A 486 5.81 -6.84 -13.71
N LEU A 487 6.21 -5.62 -14.10
CA LEU A 487 7.59 -5.15 -13.92
C LEU A 487 8.01 -5.07 -12.44
N LYS A 488 7.04 -4.98 -11.53
CA LYS A 488 7.28 -4.94 -10.09
C LYS A 488 7.19 -6.31 -9.43
N ALA A 489 6.41 -7.24 -10.00
CA ALA A 489 6.22 -8.59 -9.50
C ALA A 489 7.53 -9.40 -9.52
N SER A 490 7.65 -10.39 -8.63
CA SER A 490 8.74 -11.38 -8.65
C SER A 490 8.63 -12.22 -9.90
N SER A 491 9.60 -12.07 -10.81
CA SER A 491 9.65 -12.80 -12.08
C SER A 491 11.09 -13.16 -12.44
N GLY A 492 11.25 -14.28 -13.16
CA GLY A 492 12.53 -14.68 -13.71
C GLY A 492 12.98 -13.79 -14.87
N LEU A 493 14.18 -14.04 -15.38
CA LEU A 493 14.69 -13.42 -16.61
C LEU A 493 15.08 -14.49 -17.64
N MET A 494 14.74 -14.24 -18.90
CA MET A 494 15.17 -15.02 -20.07
C MET A 494 16.20 -14.20 -20.86
N ILE A 495 17.49 -14.38 -20.53
CA ILE A 495 18.58 -13.54 -21.04
C ILE A 495 19.24 -14.20 -22.26
N PRO A 496 19.38 -13.51 -23.40
CA PRO A 496 20.13 -14.03 -24.53
C PRO A 496 21.60 -14.28 -24.18
N CYS A 497 22.13 -15.46 -24.51
CA CYS A 497 23.53 -15.82 -24.24
C CYS A 497 24.54 -14.88 -24.93
N SER A 498 24.12 -14.18 -25.99
CA SER A 498 24.91 -13.18 -26.72
C SER A 498 25.27 -11.95 -25.89
N VAL A 499 24.46 -11.60 -24.89
CA VAL A 499 24.70 -10.42 -24.02
C VAL A 499 25.02 -10.76 -22.58
N ALA A 500 25.05 -12.06 -22.24
CA ALA A 500 25.37 -12.54 -20.91
C ALA A 500 26.73 -12.04 -20.37
N ASP A 501 27.75 -11.89 -21.23
CA ASP A 501 29.07 -11.41 -20.77
C ASP A 501 29.06 -9.92 -20.45
N VAL A 502 28.35 -9.12 -21.25
CA VAL A 502 28.16 -7.68 -20.98
C VAL A 502 27.36 -7.49 -19.69
N ILE A 503 26.29 -8.27 -19.51
CA ILE A 503 25.45 -8.18 -18.30
C ILE A 503 26.24 -8.60 -17.05
N LYS A 504 27.12 -9.61 -17.14
CA LYS A 504 28.01 -10.00 -16.02
C LYS A 504 28.99 -8.90 -15.60
N GLN A 505 29.39 -8.03 -16.53
CA GLN A 505 30.29 -6.92 -16.23
C GLN A 505 29.57 -5.75 -15.55
N THR A 506 28.26 -5.58 -15.81
CA THR A 506 27.48 -4.42 -15.36
C THR A 506 26.48 -4.75 -14.24
N THR A 507 26.27 -6.03 -13.92
CA THR A 507 25.26 -6.45 -12.92
C THR A 507 25.77 -7.60 -12.06
N CYS A 508 25.15 -7.81 -10.90
CA CYS A 508 25.47 -8.91 -10.00
C CYS A 508 24.68 -10.21 -10.29
N LEU A 509 24.10 -10.34 -11.49
CA LEU A 509 23.28 -11.50 -11.85
C LEU A 509 24.17 -12.75 -12.05
N PRO A 510 23.82 -13.90 -11.43
CA PRO A 510 24.61 -15.13 -11.52
C PRO A 510 24.35 -15.89 -12.82
N ILE A 511 24.68 -15.28 -13.96
CA ILE A 511 24.35 -15.84 -15.28
C ILE A 511 25.25 -17.05 -15.58
N ALA A 512 24.64 -18.22 -15.76
CA ALA A 512 25.30 -19.40 -16.30
C ALA A 512 24.86 -19.58 -17.76
N LYS A 513 25.81 -19.64 -18.71
CA LYS A 513 25.53 -19.92 -20.12
C LYS A 513 25.34 -21.42 -20.29
N PRO A 514 24.13 -21.93 -20.59
CA PRO A 514 23.93 -23.35 -20.82
C PRO A 514 24.55 -23.74 -22.16
N ALA A 515 25.21 -24.89 -22.22
CA ALA A 515 25.82 -25.37 -23.46
C ALA A 515 24.74 -25.60 -24.53
N GLY A 516 24.93 -24.98 -25.71
CA GLY A 516 24.03 -25.14 -26.86
C GLY A 516 22.68 -24.40 -26.78
N MET A 517 22.41 -23.63 -25.73
CA MET A 517 21.15 -22.89 -25.59
C MET A 517 21.30 -21.40 -25.98
N PRO A 518 20.35 -20.81 -26.73
CA PRO A 518 20.40 -19.40 -27.10
C PRO A 518 20.08 -18.45 -25.94
N PHE A 519 19.44 -18.94 -24.88
CA PHE A 519 19.05 -18.17 -23.70
C PHE A 519 19.53 -18.82 -22.41
N ALA A 520 19.84 -17.99 -21.41
CA ALA A 520 20.06 -18.34 -20.02
C ALA A 520 18.84 -17.92 -19.19
N TYR A 521 18.32 -18.84 -18.39
CA TYR A 521 17.23 -18.54 -17.45
C TYR A 521 17.79 -18.19 -16.08
N LEU A 522 17.22 -17.15 -15.47
CA LEU A 522 17.40 -16.83 -14.06
C LEU A 522 16.05 -16.92 -13.36
N SER A 523 16.02 -17.64 -12.25
CA SER A 523 14.83 -17.74 -11.40
C SER A 523 14.46 -16.41 -10.76
N SER A 524 13.19 -16.25 -10.36
CA SER A 524 12.72 -15.07 -9.62
C SER A 524 13.58 -14.77 -8.38
N ASP A 525 13.99 -15.80 -7.64
CA ASP A 525 14.78 -15.63 -6.40
C ASP A 525 16.17 -15.04 -6.68
N GLN A 526 16.80 -15.44 -7.78
CA GLN A 526 18.09 -14.90 -8.19
C GLN A 526 17.96 -13.43 -8.62
N VAL A 527 16.88 -13.10 -9.32
CA VAL A 527 16.58 -11.74 -9.79
C VAL A 527 16.26 -10.82 -8.61
N ASP A 528 15.37 -11.25 -7.71
CA ASP A 528 14.99 -10.49 -6.51
C ASP A 528 16.17 -10.33 -5.55
N SER A 529 17.04 -11.35 -5.44
CA SER A 529 18.30 -11.21 -4.70
C SER A 529 19.25 -10.19 -5.32
N ALA A 530 19.29 -10.04 -6.65
CA ALA A 530 20.13 -9.05 -7.30
C ALA A 530 19.55 -7.63 -7.17
N LEU A 531 18.23 -7.48 -7.36
CA LEU A 531 17.52 -6.22 -7.18
C LEU A 531 17.69 -5.70 -5.75
N SER A 532 17.45 -6.52 -4.73
CA SER A 532 17.55 -6.12 -3.31
C SER A 532 18.97 -5.77 -2.86
N LYS A 533 20.02 -6.31 -3.51
CA LYS A 533 21.42 -5.95 -3.22
C LYS A 533 21.81 -4.56 -3.71
N VAL A 534 21.18 -4.09 -4.79
CA VAL A 534 21.62 -2.90 -5.54
C VAL A 534 20.63 -1.74 -5.37
N LEU A 535 19.33 -2.02 -5.49
CA LEU A 535 18.27 -1.03 -5.42
C LEU A 535 17.76 -0.92 -3.99
N VAL A 536 17.92 0.27 -3.40
CA VAL A 536 17.27 0.65 -2.14
C VAL A 536 15.76 0.76 -2.36
N LYS A 537 15.36 1.29 -3.52
CA LYS A 537 13.97 1.43 -3.94
C LYS A 537 13.88 1.42 -5.45
N TYR A 538 12.81 0.87 -6.01
CA TYR A 538 12.49 1.03 -7.42
C TYR A 538 10.98 1.06 -7.65
N ASP A 539 10.57 1.64 -8.77
CA ASP A 539 9.17 1.65 -9.18
C ASP A 539 9.02 1.83 -10.69
N VAL A 540 7.81 1.55 -11.19
CA VAL A 540 7.42 1.78 -12.57
C VAL A 540 6.02 2.38 -12.60
N CYS A 541 5.86 3.49 -13.33
CA CYS A 541 4.57 4.18 -13.42
C CYS A 541 4.28 4.75 -14.81
N ILE A 542 3.04 5.15 -15.02
CA ILE A 542 2.59 5.87 -16.20
C ILE A 542 2.37 7.33 -15.80
N GLY A 543 3.13 8.24 -16.43
CA GLY A 543 3.02 9.68 -16.22
C GLY A 543 2.21 10.33 -17.34
N LYS A 544 1.35 11.29 -16.98
CA LYS A 544 0.80 12.27 -17.92
C LYS A 544 1.31 13.65 -17.56
N TYR A 545 2.01 14.30 -18.48
CA TYR A 545 2.45 15.68 -18.35
C TYR A 545 1.45 16.58 -19.07
N THR A 546 0.83 17.51 -18.33
CA THR A 546 -0.04 18.54 -18.93
C THR A 546 0.78 19.78 -19.19
N ASP A 547 1.19 19.98 -20.44
CA ASP A 547 1.91 21.16 -20.88
C ASP A 547 0.96 22.34 -21.10
N SER A 548 1.13 23.42 -20.34
CA SER A 548 0.55 24.71 -20.71
C SER A 548 1.52 25.88 -20.52
N LYS A 549 2.79 25.63 -20.18
CA LYS A 549 3.77 26.70 -19.86
C LYS A 549 5.22 26.37 -20.24
N TYR A 550 5.53 25.18 -20.77
CA TYR A 550 6.91 24.79 -21.02
C TYR A 550 7.14 24.55 -22.52
N GLY A 551 7.65 25.57 -23.21
CA GLY A 551 8.06 25.44 -24.61
C GLY A 551 9.24 24.48 -24.74
N GLY A 552 8.97 23.25 -25.14
CA GLY A 552 10.02 22.30 -25.50
C GLY A 552 9.53 20.86 -25.51
N GLY A 553 8.84 20.44 -26.56
CA GLY A 553 8.79 19.06 -27.10
C GLY A 553 8.61 17.86 -26.17
N TRP A 554 8.28 18.04 -24.89
CA TRP A 554 8.20 16.95 -23.90
C TRP A 554 6.99 16.06 -24.19
N PRO A 555 7.13 14.74 -24.02
CA PRO A 555 6.05 13.80 -24.29
C PRO A 555 4.93 14.02 -23.28
N ASN A 556 3.69 14.14 -23.77
CA ASN A 556 2.51 14.30 -22.90
C ASN A 556 2.25 13.06 -22.03
N GLU A 557 2.72 11.88 -22.46
CA GLU A 557 2.42 10.59 -21.83
C GLU A 557 3.70 9.72 -21.87
N VAL A 558 4.11 9.19 -20.71
CA VAL A 558 5.35 8.41 -20.58
C VAL A 558 5.19 7.17 -19.71
N LEU A 559 5.98 6.14 -19.99
CA LEU A 559 6.36 5.13 -19.00
C LEU A 559 7.59 5.64 -18.27
N THR A 560 7.54 5.74 -16.94
CA THR A 560 8.70 6.14 -16.12
C THR A 560 9.21 4.97 -15.31
N LEU A 561 10.50 4.66 -15.46
CA LEU A 561 11.25 3.74 -14.61
C LEU A 561 12.01 4.56 -13.57
N TYR A 562 11.88 4.21 -12.30
CA TYR A 562 12.57 4.87 -11.19
C TYR A 562 13.39 3.89 -10.38
N GLY A 563 14.57 4.31 -9.94
CA GLY A 563 15.38 3.56 -8.98
C GLY A 563 16.21 4.47 -8.08
N SER A 564 16.46 4.01 -6.85
CA SER A 564 17.38 4.60 -5.88
C SER A 564 18.40 3.55 -5.46
N THR A 565 19.66 3.96 -5.38
CA THR A 565 20.85 3.12 -5.22
C THR A 565 21.89 3.84 -4.36
N LYS A 566 22.96 3.14 -3.97
CA LYS A 566 24.20 3.83 -3.53
C LYS A 566 24.83 4.54 -4.74
N SER A 567 25.58 5.62 -4.52
CA SER A 567 26.08 6.46 -5.61
C SER A 567 26.88 5.73 -6.71
N GLY A 568 27.61 4.66 -6.37
CA GLY A 568 28.37 3.85 -7.34
C GLY A 568 27.52 2.84 -8.14
N ASP A 569 26.28 2.61 -7.71
CA ASP A 569 25.46 1.49 -8.18
C ASP A 569 24.37 1.91 -9.17
N ILE A 570 24.30 3.17 -9.58
CA ILE A 570 23.24 3.69 -10.48
C ILE A 570 23.16 2.90 -11.77
N LEU A 571 24.30 2.72 -12.45
CA LEU A 571 24.35 2.01 -13.72
C LEU A 571 23.92 0.54 -13.55
N HIS A 572 24.31 -0.08 -12.43
CA HIS A 572 23.92 -1.44 -12.08
C HIS A 572 22.40 -1.53 -11.87
N GLY A 573 21.84 -0.66 -11.02
CA GLY A 573 20.41 -0.62 -10.73
C GLY A 573 19.57 -0.31 -11.96
N PHE A 574 20.01 0.64 -12.78
CA PHE A 574 19.37 0.98 -14.05
C PHE A 574 19.34 -0.22 -15.00
N THR A 575 20.49 -0.86 -15.21
CA THR A 575 20.60 -2.02 -16.11
C THR A 575 19.71 -3.16 -15.65
N LEU A 576 19.61 -3.44 -14.34
CA LEU A 576 18.71 -4.46 -13.80
C LEU A 576 17.24 -4.19 -14.14
N ILE A 577 16.77 -2.95 -14.02
CA ILE A 577 15.37 -2.60 -14.35
C ILE A 577 15.13 -2.71 -15.86
N VAL A 578 16.07 -2.27 -16.70
CA VAL A 578 15.97 -2.41 -18.15
C VAL A 578 15.95 -3.88 -18.56
N LEU A 579 16.76 -4.73 -17.92
CA LEU A 579 16.71 -6.18 -18.15
C LEU A 579 15.39 -6.78 -17.73
N LYS A 580 14.76 -6.31 -16.64
CA LYS A 580 13.41 -6.76 -16.26
C LYS A 580 12.35 -6.31 -17.25
N LEU A 581 12.44 -5.08 -17.75
CA LEU A 581 11.58 -4.57 -18.82
C LEU A 581 11.69 -5.40 -20.09
N LEU A 582 12.92 -5.63 -20.55
CA LEU A 582 13.18 -6.24 -21.84
C LEU A 582 13.27 -7.75 -21.78
N PHE A 583 13.63 -8.41 -20.69
CA PHE A 583 13.89 -9.85 -20.61
C PHE A 583 13.12 -10.57 -19.50
N GLY A 584 12.16 -9.90 -18.84
CA GLY A 584 11.27 -10.50 -17.86
C GLY A 584 10.52 -11.73 -18.39
N ASP A 585 10.50 -12.78 -17.58
CA ASP A 585 9.64 -13.94 -17.77
C ASP A 585 8.22 -13.61 -17.27
N PHE A 586 7.41 -13.05 -18.17
CA PHE A 586 6.01 -12.69 -17.92
C PHE A 586 5.06 -13.75 -18.49
N GLY A 587 5.31 -15.02 -18.17
CA GLY A 587 4.44 -16.13 -18.56
C GLY A 587 3.06 -16.08 -17.90
N GLU A 588 2.19 -17.02 -18.28
CA GLU A 588 0.78 -17.08 -17.87
C GLU A 588 0.60 -17.05 -16.35
N ASP A 589 1.42 -17.78 -15.60
CA ASP A 589 1.38 -17.84 -14.14
C ASP A 589 1.72 -16.48 -13.49
N ALA A 590 2.73 -15.77 -14.02
CA ALA A 590 3.09 -14.44 -13.53
C ALA A 590 1.99 -13.41 -13.82
N ILE A 591 1.38 -13.47 -15.00
CA ILE A 591 0.24 -12.63 -15.39
C ILE A 591 -0.96 -12.89 -14.48
N HIS A 592 -1.32 -14.16 -14.26
CA HIS A 592 -2.45 -14.53 -13.42
C HIS A 592 -2.26 -14.05 -11.98
N LYS A 593 -1.12 -14.38 -11.36
CA LYS A 593 -0.78 -13.96 -10.00
C LYS A 593 -0.83 -12.44 -9.84
N THR A 594 -0.26 -11.71 -10.79
CA THR A 594 -0.22 -10.24 -10.74
C THR A 594 -1.60 -9.64 -10.93
N ALA A 595 -2.39 -10.12 -11.91
CA ALA A 595 -3.76 -9.65 -12.14
C ALA A 595 -4.66 -9.92 -10.92
N ALA A 596 -4.58 -11.11 -10.33
CA ALA A 596 -5.34 -11.48 -9.13
C ALA A 596 -4.97 -10.61 -7.91
N ALA A 597 -3.67 -10.35 -7.71
CA ALA A 597 -3.20 -9.47 -6.64
C ALA A 597 -3.72 -8.03 -6.81
N GLU A 598 -3.74 -7.51 -8.04
CA GLU A 598 -4.24 -6.17 -8.34
C GLU A 598 -5.76 -6.05 -8.25
N GLU A 599 -6.51 -7.08 -8.65
CA GLU A 599 -7.96 -7.14 -8.45
C GLU A 599 -8.32 -7.08 -6.95
N LYS A 600 -7.56 -7.78 -6.13
CA LYS A 600 -7.68 -7.75 -4.67
C LYS A 600 -7.32 -6.37 -4.09
N ASN A 601 -6.22 -5.76 -4.54
CA ASN A 601 -5.83 -4.41 -4.14
C ASN A 601 -6.90 -3.38 -4.48
N LEU A 602 -7.45 -3.43 -5.69
CA LEU A 602 -8.52 -2.55 -6.16
C LEU A 602 -9.80 -2.75 -5.35
N SER A 603 -10.17 -3.99 -5.05
CA SER A 603 -11.29 -4.33 -4.19
C SER A 603 -11.17 -3.71 -2.79
N ARG A 604 -9.98 -3.82 -2.18
CA ARG A 604 -9.68 -3.22 -0.87
C ARG A 604 -9.75 -1.69 -0.92
N ALA A 605 -9.17 -1.07 -1.94
CA ALA A 605 -9.15 0.38 -2.09
C ALA A 605 -10.57 0.98 -2.25
N LYS A 606 -11.45 0.28 -2.99
CA LYS A 606 -12.89 0.62 -3.07
C LYS A 606 -13.56 0.59 -1.70
N GLY A 607 -13.29 -0.44 -0.89
CA GLY A 607 -13.83 -0.56 0.48
C GLY A 607 -13.35 0.52 1.44
N THR A 608 -12.10 0.99 1.30
CA THR A 608 -11.57 2.08 2.12
C THR A 608 -12.03 3.47 1.66
N GLY A 609 -12.60 3.59 0.45
CA GLY A 609 -12.94 4.87 -0.17
C GLY A 609 -11.70 5.66 -0.62
N ALA A 610 -10.58 4.97 -0.85
CA ALA A 610 -9.36 5.59 -1.32
C ALA A 610 -9.51 6.00 -2.80
N SER A 611 -8.95 7.15 -3.18
CA SER A 611 -8.85 7.54 -4.58
C SER A 611 -7.94 6.53 -5.30
N VAL A 612 -8.50 5.71 -6.18
CA VAL A 612 -7.75 4.76 -7.02
C VAL A 612 -7.34 5.37 -8.37
N LEU A 613 -7.14 6.69 -8.38
CA LEU A 613 -6.75 7.41 -9.59
C LEU A 613 -5.26 7.19 -9.86
N ILE A 614 -4.97 6.17 -10.67
CA ILE A 614 -3.71 5.92 -11.37
C ILE A 614 -2.52 5.71 -10.41
N ASP A 615 -1.56 4.87 -10.78
CA ASP A 615 -0.20 4.88 -10.19
C ASP A 615 0.51 6.21 -10.54
N THR A 616 -0.11 7.38 -10.32
CA THR A 616 0.55 8.67 -10.44
C THR A 616 1.27 8.93 -9.14
N PHE A 617 2.60 8.94 -9.18
CA PHE A 617 3.41 9.31 -8.04
C PHE A 617 2.96 10.65 -7.44
N PRO A 618 2.66 10.71 -6.12
CA PRO A 618 2.59 11.98 -5.40
C PRO A 618 3.97 12.61 -5.18
N TRP A 619 5.05 11.83 -5.30
CA TRP A 619 6.42 12.22 -4.89
C TRP A 619 7.36 12.58 -6.04
N LEU A 620 6.98 12.35 -7.30
CA LEU A 620 7.68 12.91 -8.46
C LEU A 620 7.38 14.41 -8.53
N ARG A 621 7.83 15.14 -7.50
CA ARG A 621 8.01 16.58 -7.57
C ARG A 621 9.06 16.79 -8.66
N ILE A 622 8.64 17.45 -9.73
CA ILE A 622 9.56 18.09 -10.66
C ILE A 622 10.56 18.90 -9.82
N PRO A 623 11.88 18.66 -9.92
CA PRO A 623 12.83 19.59 -9.33
C PRO A 623 12.77 20.88 -10.14
N GLY A 624 12.05 21.88 -9.61
CA GLY A 624 12.17 23.31 -9.91
C GLY A 624 11.94 23.77 -11.37
N PRO A 625 11.66 25.07 -11.58
CA PRO A 625 11.60 25.64 -12.91
C PRO A 625 12.97 25.57 -13.59
N LEU A 626 12.96 25.24 -14.89
CA LEU A 626 14.03 25.57 -15.84
C LEU A 626 14.48 27.01 -15.59
N ASP A 627 15.79 27.29 -15.59
CA ASP A 627 16.25 28.65 -15.88
C ASP A 627 15.86 28.92 -17.35
N ALA A 628 14.65 29.46 -17.51
CA ALA A 628 13.99 29.74 -18.79
C ALA A 628 14.82 30.70 -19.67
N ARG A 629 15.93 31.23 -19.16
CA ARG A 629 16.87 32.06 -19.91
C ARG A 629 17.77 31.27 -20.86
N THR A 630 17.94 29.96 -20.67
CA THR A 630 18.87 29.16 -21.48
C THR A 630 18.25 28.56 -22.75
N ILE A 631 16.91 28.56 -22.88
CA ILE A 631 16.17 28.02 -24.05
C ILE A 631 15.59 29.18 -24.89
N ALA A 632 16.24 30.35 -24.84
CA ALA A 632 15.78 31.55 -25.56
C ALA A 632 16.42 31.71 -26.96
N SER A 633 17.16 30.71 -27.48
CA SER A 633 17.89 30.86 -28.76
C SER A 633 17.40 30.00 -29.92
N SER A 634 16.34 29.19 -29.77
CA SER A 634 15.75 28.48 -30.91
C SER A 634 14.43 29.12 -31.34
N ASN A 635 14.48 29.92 -32.40
CA ASN A 635 13.30 30.40 -33.12
C ASN A 635 12.50 29.21 -33.68
N VAL A 636 11.48 28.75 -32.97
CA VAL A 636 10.55 27.73 -33.47
C VAL A 636 9.24 28.40 -33.86
N SER A 637 8.93 28.34 -35.16
CA SER A 637 7.71 28.85 -35.78
C SER A 637 6.46 28.19 -35.18
N THR A 638 5.47 29.03 -34.84
CA THR A 638 4.23 28.67 -34.13
C THR A 638 3.11 28.07 -35.01
N ASP A 639 3.37 27.72 -36.27
CA ASP A 639 2.30 27.43 -37.26
C ASP A 639 1.96 25.94 -37.51
N LYS A 640 2.25 25.01 -36.59
CA LYS A 640 1.98 23.56 -36.81
C LYS A 640 0.90 22.90 -35.95
N TYR A 641 0.11 23.64 -35.17
CA TYR A 641 -0.90 23.05 -34.28
C TYR A 641 -2.35 23.15 -34.81
N SER A 642 -2.68 22.43 -35.88
CA SER A 642 -4.08 22.26 -36.30
C SER A 642 -4.47 20.87 -36.82
N LYS A 643 -3.67 19.82 -36.56
CA LYS A 643 -3.95 18.46 -37.07
C LYS A 643 -3.74 17.32 -36.06
N TYR A 644 -4.27 17.44 -34.84
CA TYR A 644 -4.38 16.27 -33.96
C TYR A 644 -5.85 15.88 -33.78
N SER A 645 -6.21 14.70 -34.30
CA SER A 645 -7.48 14.02 -34.05
C SER A 645 -7.67 13.77 -32.55
N PRO A 646 -8.91 13.69 -32.04
CA PRO A 646 -9.17 13.42 -30.63
C PRO A 646 -8.82 11.96 -30.32
N CYS A 647 -7.59 11.69 -29.88
CA CYS A 647 -7.26 10.44 -29.19
C CYS A 647 -8.07 10.37 -27.89
N GLU A 648 -8.56 9.18 -27.54
CA GLU A 648 -9.21 8.97 -26.24
C GLU A 648 -8.17 9.30 -25.15
N PRO A 649 -8.47 10.20 -24.19
CA PRO A 649 -7.48 10.61 -23.21
C PRO A 649 -7.05 9.40 -22.37
N LEU A 650 -5.74 9.19 -22.21
CA LEU A 650 -5.09 8.14 -21.40
C LEU A 650 -5.80 7.89 -20.05
N GLY A 651 -6.40 8.94 -19.48
CA GLY A 651 -7.18 8.91 -18.25
C GLY A 651 -8.35 7.92 -18.20
N ARG A 652 -8.85 7.38 -19.32
CA ARG A 652 -9.84 6.28 -19.28
C ARG A 652 -9.18 4.91 -19.34
N ALA A 653 -8.21 4.70 -20.24
CA ALA A 653 -7.53 3.43 -20.45
C ALA A 653 -6.66 3.01 -19.25
N VAL A 654 -6.04 3.95 -18.54
CA VAL A 654 -5.16 3.65 -17.39
C VAL A 654 -5.83 3.83 -16.02
N ASN A 655 -7.12 4.16 -15.99
CA ASN A 655 -7.84 4.35 -14.73
C ASN A 655 -8.27 3.00 -14.15
N MET A 656 -7.79 2.73 -12.94
CA MET A 656 -7.97 1.44 -12.27
C MET A 656 -9.44 1.07 -12.03
N TYR A 657 -10.36 2.03 -11.93
CA TYR A 657 -11.80 1.72 -11.83
C TYR A 657 -12.34 1.03 -13.09
N TYR A 658 -11.88 1.47 -14.28
CA TYR A 658 -12.26 0.85 -15.56
C TYR A 658 -11.49 -0.45 -15.82
N GLN A 659 -10.29 -0.59 -15.23
CA GLN A 659 -9.48 -1.82 -15.29
C GLN A 659 -10.07 -2.98 -14.49
N SER A 660 -10.98 -2.74 -13.54
CA SER A 660 -11.58 -3.80 -12.72
C SER A 660 -12.15 -4.95 -13.55
N ALA A 661 -12.96 -4.63 -14.56
CA ALA A 661 -13.60 -5.65 -15.41
C ALA A 661 -12.59 -6.37 -16.30
N PHE A 662 -11.56 -5.65 -16.76
CA PHE A 662 -10.45 -6.22 -17.53
C PHE A 662 -9.64 -7.21 -16.69
N LEU A 663 -9.19 -6.82 -15.49
CA LEU A 663 -8.44 -7.69 -14.58
C LEU A 663 -9.25 -8.93 -14.18
N SER A 664 -10.55 -8.79 -13.91
CA SER A 664 -11.42 -9.94 -13.64
C SER A 664 -11.55 -10.87 -14.85
N SER A 665 -11.61 -10.31 -16.08
CA SER A 665 -11.63 -11.11 -17.32
C SER A 665 -10.34 -11.89 -17.47
N VAL A 666 -9.19 -11.22 -17.37
CA VAL A 666 -7.85 -11.83 -17.45
C VAL A 666 -7.68 -12.95 -16.42
N THR A 667 -8.02 -12.69 -15.15
CA THR A 667 -7.90 -13.68 -14.06
C THR A 667 -8.81 -14.87 -14.28
N LYS A 668 -10.07 -14.64 -14.72
CA LYS A 668 -11.03 -15.72 -15.00
C LYS A 668 -10.57 -16.58 -16.18
N SER A 669 -10.16 -15.97 -17.28
CA SER A 669 -9.73 -16.67 -18.49
C SER A 669 -8.43 -17.44 -18.25
N LEU A 670 -7.45 -16.87 -17.55
CA LEU A 670 -6.23 -17.61 -17.16
C LEU A 670 -6.54 -18.79 -16.21
N SER A 671 -7.47 -18.62 -15.27
CA SER A 671 -7.90 -19.74 -14.39
C SER A 671 -8.58 -20.87 -15.18
N GLN A 672 -9.33 -20.54 -16.23
CA GLN A 672 -9.99 -21.49 -17.12
C GLN A 672 -9.00 -22.16 -18.10
N ALA A 673 -8.01 -21.43 -18.60
CA ALA A 673 -6.96 -21.96 -19.46
C ALA A 673 -6.05 -22.94 -18.71
N LEU A 674 -5.63 -22.60 -17.48
CA LEU A 674 -4.86 -23.48 -16.59
C LEU A 674 -5.64 -24.75 -16.20
N SER A 675 -6.96 -24.78 -16.39
CA SER A 675 -7.82 -25.95 -16.16
C SER A 675 -8.23 -26.70 -17.45
N GLY A 676 -7.72 -26.29 -18.63
CA GLY A 676 -7.82 -27.05 -19.88
C GLY A 676 -8.94 -26.67 -20.85
N ASP A 677 -9.54 -25.47 -20.76
CA ASP A 677 -10.62 -25.03 -21.65
C ASP A 677 -10.12 -24.21 -22.86
N GLY A 678 -10.42 -24.66 -24.09
CA GLY A 678 -9.76 -24.19 -25.32
C GLY A 678 -10.11 -22.77 -25.79
N LEU A 679 -11.27 -22.23 -25.39
CA LEU A 679 -11.65 -20.83 -25.67
C LEU A 679 -10.88 -19.84 -24.77
N ALA A 680 -10.48 -20.27 -23.57
CA ALA A 680 -9.73 -19.45 -22.63
C ALA A 680 -8.26 -19.27 -23.07
N ALA A 681 -7.70 -20.26 -23.76
CA ALA A 681 -6.34 -20.20 -24.33
C ALA A 681 -6.15 -19.03 -25.31
N ALA A 682 -7.20 -18.62 -26.04
CA ALA A 682 -7.14 -17.51 -26.99
C ALA A 682 -7.00 -16.13 -26.30
N GLU A 683 -7.72 -15.89 -25.20
CA GLU A 683 -7.61 -14.63 -24.45
C GLU A 683 -6.27 -14.52 -23.72
N VAL A 684 -5.76 -15.65 -23.20
CA VAL A 684 -4.43 -15.76 -22.60
C VAL A 684 -3.34 -15.44 -23.63
N SER A 685 -3.46 -15.99 -24.84
CA SER A 685 -2.58 -15.69 -25.96
C SER A 685 -2.59 -14.19 -26.30
N ASN A 686 -3.74 -13.52 -26.22
CA ASN A 686 -3.83 -12.09 -26.49
C ASN A 686 -3.11 -11.23 -25.45
N VAL A 687 -3.25 -11.53 -24.15
CA VAL A 687 -2.55 -10.79 -23.08
C VAL A 687 -1.03 -10.97 -23.19
N CYS A 688 -0.57 -12.21 -23.42
CA CYS A 688 0.85 -12.49 -23.61
C CYS A 688 1.41 -11.77 -24.85
N THR A 689 0.65 -11.78 -25.95
CA THR A 689 1.01 -11.06 -27.19
C THR A 689 1.07 -9.56 -26.96
N ALA A 690 0.11 -8.97 -26.24
CA ALA A 690 0.11 -7.55 -25.92
C ALA A 690 1.33 -7.14 -25.07
N ILE A 691 1.69 -7.95 -24.07
CA ILE A 691 2.90 -7.72 -23.25
C ILE A 691 4.17 -7.77 -24.12
N LEU A 692 4.26 -8.76 -25.02
CA LEU A 692 5.37 -8.88 -25.96
C LEU A 692 5.47 -7.69 -26.91
N GLN A 693 4.33 -7.23 -27.43
CA GLN A 693 4.26 -6.05 -28.31
C GLN A 693 4.64 -4.77 -27.57
N MET A 694 4.22 -4.58 -26.32
CA MET A 694 4.66 -3.44 -25.50
C MET A 694 6.17 -3.45 -25.27
N ARG A 695 6.77 -4.60 -24.91
CA ARG A 695 8.24 -4.72 -24.77
C ARG A 695 8.96 -4.41 -26.07
N THR A 696 8.42 -4.87 -27.19
CA THR A 696 8.95 -4.61 -28.53
C THR A 696 8.86 -3.13 -28.90
N TYR A 697 7.76 -2.46 -28.55
CA TYR A 697 7.63 -1.02 -28.68
C TYR A 697 8.70 -0.29 -27.87
N PHE A 698 8.86 -0.61 -26.59
CA PHE A 698 9.86 0.05 -25.75
C PHE A 698 11.28 -0.16 -26.24
N ALA A 699 11.64 -1.38 -26.66
CA ALA A 699 12.96 -1.64 -27.24
C ALA A 699 13.22 -0.84 -28.52
N ASN A 700 12.23 -0.72 -29.41
CA ASN A 700 12.34 -0.04 -30.70
C ASN A 700 11.87 1.42 -30.66
N CYS A 701 11.68 2.02 -29.49
CA CYS A 701 11.15 3.37 -29.40
C CYS A 701 12.20 4.37 -29.93
N THR A 702 11.90 4.96 -31.09
CA THR A 702 12.72 5.99 -31.75
C THR A 702 12.22 7.40 -31.50
N ASP A 703 11.16 7.57 -30.71
CA ASP A 703 10.73 8.88 -30.22
C ASP A 703 11.78 9.40 -29.23
N ASN A 704 12.55 10.40 -29.65
CA ASN A 704 13.62 11.01 -28.88
C ASN A 704 13.13 12.10 -27.91
N SER A 705 11.84 12.16 -27.61
CA SER A 705 11.31 13.11 -26.61
C SER A 705 11.49 12.63 -25.16
N GLY A 706 11.96 11.40 -24.94
CA GLY A 706 12.19 10.87 -23.59
C GLY A 706 13.34 11.53 -22.82
N LEU A 707 13.39 11.22 -21.53
CA LEU A 707 14.30 11.81 -20.55
C LEU A 707 15.11 10.75 -19.83
N ALA A 708 16.42 10.97 -19.72
CA ALA A 708 17.28 10.30 -18.76
C ALA A 708 17.67 11.28 -17.64
N HIS A 709 17.07 11.16 -16.47
CA HIS A 709 17.34 12.03 -15.32
C HIS A 709 18.03 11.24 -14.20
N ILE A 710 19.15 11.76 -13.70
CA ILE A 710 19.96 11.17 -12.63
C ILE A 710 20.13 12.21 -11.53
N SER A 711 19.92 11.82 -10.28
CA SER A 711 20.20 12.63 -9.09
C SER A 711 21.32 12.01 -8.27
N LEU A 712 22.31 12.82 -7.89
CA LEU A 712 23.54 12.40 -7.22
C LEU A 712 23.79 13.23 -5.96
N PRO A 713 24.29 12.62 -4.88
CA PRO A 713 24.76 13.37 -3.71
C PRO A 713 25.89 14.36 -4.03
N GLN A 714 26.85 13.90 -4.84
CA GLN A 714 28.05 14.64 -5.24
C GLN A 714 28.55 14.12 -6.59
N ILE A 715 29.10 15.00 -7.42
CA ILE A 715 29.89 14.62 -8.61
C ILE A 715 30.85 15.76 -8.98
N SER A 716 32.01 15.41 -9.55
CA SER A 716 33.06 16.37 -9.89
C SER A 716 32.91 16.88 -11.33
N GLY A 717 32.02 17.85 -11.54
CA GLY A 717 31.95 18.64 -12.77
C GLY A 717 31.12 18.07 -13.92
N SER A 718 31.00 18.86 -15.00
CA SER A 718 30.12 18.58 -16.14
C SER A 718 30.50 17.32 -16.92
N ASP A 719 31.80 17.04 -17.07
CA ASP A 719 32.29 15.88 -17.84
C ASP A 719 31.92 14.56 -17.16
N ALA A 720 31.99 14.50 -15.83
CA ALA A 720 31.58 13.33 -15.07
C ALA A 720 30.06 13.13 -15.14
N ALA A 721 29.29 14.22 -15.11
CA ALA A 721 27.84 14.18 -15.31
C ALA A 721 27.46 13.66 -16.72
N GLN A 722 28.12 14.14 -17.77
CA GLN A 722 27.92 13.64 -19.14
C GLN A 722 28.22 12.15 -19.24
N LYS A 723 29.38 11.69 -18.73
CA LYS A 723 29.75 10.26 -18.72
C LYS A 723 28.72 9.39 -18.00
N THR A 724 28.10 9.90 -16.94
CA THR A 724 27.07 9.15 -16.19
C THR A 724 25.81 8.96 -17.04
N VAL A 725 25.39 10.01 -17.76
CA VAL A 725 24.25 9.94 -18.69
C VAL A 725 24.59 9.03 -19.88
N ASP A 726 25.75 9.20 -20.49
CA ASP A 726 26.20 8.39 -21.64
C ASP A 726 26.21 6.91 -21.27
N ALA A 727 26.70 6.54 -20.09
CA ALA A 727 26.71 5.17 -19.62
C ALA A 727 25.29 4.57 -19.51
N VAL A 728 24.31 5.35 -19.03
CA VAL A 728 22.90 4.93 -18.97
C VAL A 728 22.32 4.76 -20.36
N VAL A 729 22.59 5.69 -21.28
CA VAL A 729 22.14 5.60 -22.69
C VAL A 729 22.77 4.38 -23.37
N ASP A 730 24.05 4.11 -23.15
CA ASP A 730 24.77 2.97 -23.72
C ASP A 730 24.25 1.63 -23.19
N ALA A 731 23.94 1.54 -21.89
CA ALA A 731 23.33 0.34 -21.31
C ALA A 731 21.94 0.07 -21.90
N TRP A 732 21.12 1.11 -22.07
CA TRP A 732 19.83 1.00 -22.76
C TRP A 732 20.00 0.47 -24.18
N SER A 733 20.82 1.16 -24.99
CA SER A 733 21.04 0.82 -26.40
C SER A 733 21.62 -0.58 -26.58
N SER A 734 22.44 -1.06 -25.63
CA SER A 734 22.97 -2.43 -25.65
C SER A 734 21.88 -3.46 -25.36
N CYS A 735 21.02 -3.23 -24.37
CA CYS A 735 19.92 -4.13 -24.03
C CYS A 735 18.84 -4.15 -25.13
N SER A 736 18.51 -2.99 -25.70
CA SER A 736 17.58 -2.86 -26.82
C SER A 736 18.08 -3.62 -28.06
N ARG A 737 19.35 -3.44 -28.47
CA ARG A 737 19.93 -4.20 -29.59
C ARG A 737 19.87 -5.71 -29.36
N ALA A 738 20.15 -6.15 -28.14
CA ALA A 738 20.07 -7.55 -27.77
C ALA A 738 18.66 -8.12 -27.93
N TRP A 739 17.65 -7.34 -27.53
CA TRP A 739 16.24 -7.69 -27.71
C TRP A 739 15.90 -7.84 -29.20
N CYS A 740 16.24 -6.84 -30.02
CA CYS A 740 15.92 -6.85 -31.44
C CYS A 740 16.58 -8.02 -32.19
N ASN A 741 17.83 -8.36 -31.85
CA ASN A 741 18.53 -9.51 -32.42
C ASN A 741 17.92 -10.85 -31.99
N SER A 742 17.36 -10.92 -30.78
CA SER A 742 16.77 -12.15 -30.22
C SER A 742 15.35 -12.40 -30.72
N MET A 743 14.59 -11.34 -31.03
CA MET A 743 13.23 -11.46 -31.56
C MET A 743 13.16 -12.00 -32.99
N GLN A 744 14.25 -11.95 -33.76
CA GLN A 744 14.31 -12.66 -35.06
C GLN A 744 14.16 -14.19 -34.92
N ILE A 745 14.35 -14.73 -33.71
CA ILE A 745 14.21 -16.16 -33.40
C ILE A 745 12.78 -16.48 -32.90
N ILE A 746 12.02 -15.48 -32.45
CA ILE A 746 10.67 -15.62 -31.89
C ILE A 746 9.68 -14.94 -32.84
N THR A 747 8.97 -15.72 -33.65
CA THR A 747 7.89 -15.18 -34.52
C THR A 747 6.85 -14.46 -33.67
N VAL A 748 6.77 -13.13 -33.82
CA VAL A 748 5.70 -12.30 -33.27
C VAL A 748 4.49 -12.43 -34.19
N PRO A 749 3.30 -12.85 -33.72
CA PRO A 749 2.10 -12.86 -34.55
C PRO A 749 1.75 -11.45 -35.00
N ASP A 750 1.28 -11.31 -36.24
CA ASP A 750 0.60 -10.08 -36.69
C ASP A 750 -0.56 -9.79 -35.73
N SER A 751 -0.76 -8.51 -35.42
CA SER A 751 -1.81 -7.87 -34.58
C SER A 751 -2.95 -8.78 -34.06
N PRO A 752 -3.38 -8.67 -32.78
CA PRO A 752 -4.44 -9.51 -32.18
C PRO A 752 -5.86 -9.31 -32.78
N CYS A 753 -6.00 -8.78 -33.99
CA CYS A 753 -7.28 -8.49 -34.62
C CYS A 753 -7.83 -9.68 -35.44
N GLN A 754 -8.28 -10.72 -34.75
CA GLN A 754 -9.49 -11.47 -35.14
C GLN A 754 -10.38 -11.70 -33.90
N GLY A 755 -10.72 -10.60 -33.25
CA GLY A 755 -11.63 -10.60 -32.12
C GLY A 755 -11.51 -9.29 -31.38
N THR A 756 -12.23 -8.27 -31.84
CA THR A 756 -12.44 -7.07 -31.02
C THR A 756 -13.00 -7.56 -29.70
N VAL A 757 -12.23 -7.44 -28.60
CA VAL A 757 -12.81 -7.46 -27.25
C VAL A 757 -13.75 -6.27 -27.25
N GLN A 758 -15.01 -6.52 -27.59
CA GLN A 758 -16.02 -5.47 -27.58
C GLN A 758 -16.15 -5.05 -26.12
N TYR A 759 -15.64 -3.87 -25.83
CA TYR A 759 -16.05 -3.10 -24.67
C TYR A 759 -17.57 -2.94 -24.76
N ARG A 760 -18.33 -3.84 -24.15
CA ARG A 760 -19.76 -3.67 -24.00
C ARG A 760 -19.96 -2.65 -22.88
N VAL A 761 -19.72 -1.40 -23.23
CA VAL A 761 -20.18 -0.25 -22.47
C VAL A 761 -21.70 -0.37 -22.46
N LYS A 762 -22.29 -0.76 -21.33
CA LYS A 762 -23.67 -0.36 -21.08
C LYS A 762 -23.62 1.16 -21.00
N ASN A 763 -23.88 1.82 -22.12
CA ASN A 763 -24.25 3.22 -22.12
C ASN A 763 -25.42 3.29 -21.15
N GLY A 764 -25.19 3.83 -19.95
CA GLY A 764 -26.27 4.28 -19.10
C GLY A 764 -27.12 5.16 -19.99
N THR A 765 -28.40 4.79 -20.13
CA THR A 765 -29.37 5.48 -20.97
C THR A 765 -29.20 6.97 -20.75
N THR A 766 -28.67 7.65 -21.77
CA THR A 766 -28.65 9.09 -21.86
C THR A 766 -30.10 9.51 -21.90
N THR A 767 -30.66 9.83 -20.74
CA THR A 767 -31.90 10.59 -20.65
C THR A 767 -31.66 11.84 -21.49
N PRO A 768 -32.42 12.07 -22.58
CA PRO A 768 -32.16 13.20 -23.45
C PRO A 768 -32.29 14.49 -22.65
N PRO A 769 -31.45 15.52 -22.93
CA PRO A 769 -31.52 16.78 -22.21
C PRO A 769 -32.91 17.37 -22.40
N ARG A 770 -33.65 17.54 -21.29
CA ARG A 770 -34.90 18.30 -21.27
C ARG A 770 -34.61 19.66 -21.89
N LYS A 771 -35.12 19.88 -23.10
CA LYS A 771 -35.13 21.19 -23.76
C LYS A 771 -35.74 22.19 -22.78
N ARG A 772 -34.92 23.12 -22.27
CA ARG A 772 -35.38 24.36 -21.65
C ARG A 772 -36.18 25.12 -22.71
N ARG A 773 -37.51 24.99 -22.66
CA ARG A 773 -38.42 25.86 -23.39
C ARG A 773 -38.28 27.25 -22.77
N ARG A 774 -37.68 28.18 -23.53
CA ARG A 774 -37.87 29.61 -23.33
C ARG A 774 -39.35 29.90 -23.61
N THR A 775 -40.13 30.14 -22.57
CA THR A 775 -41.41 30.84 -22.67
C THR A 775 -41.20 32.23 -22.08
N GLY A 776 -40.80 33.16 -22.93
CA GLY A 776 -41.03 34.57 -22.71
C GLY A 776 -42.29 34.93 -23.48
N ALA A 777 -43.33 35.32 -22.75
CA ALA A 777 -44.47 36.08 -23.25
C ALA A 777 -45.14 36.72 -22.03
N ASP A 778 -44.83 38.00 -21.87
CA ASP A 778 -45.72 39.11 -21.51
C ASP A 778 -46.88 38.82 -20.54
N TYR A 779 -46.77 39.40 -19.36
CA TYR A 779 -47.92 39.88 -18.62
C TYR A 779 -47.62 41.23 -17.99
N SER A 780 -48.29 42.27 -18.49
CA SER A 780 -48.83 43.42 -17.75
C SER A 780 -49.56 44.35 -18.73
N PRO A 781 -50.58 45.14 -18.33
CA PRO A 781 -51.36 45.10 -17.09
C PRO A 781 -52.88 45.38 -17.28
N VAL A 782 -53.59 45.46 -16.13
CA VAL A 782 -54.83 46.24 -15.85
C VAL A 782 -56.19 45.58 -16.14
N MET A 783 -56.86 45.09 -15.08
CA MET A 783 -57.85 45.87 -14.30
C MET A 783 -57.93 45.34 -12.87
#